data_AF-A0A6B0VFD4-F1
#
_entry.id   AF-A0A6B0VFD4-F1
#
_cell.length_a   1.000
_cell.length_b   1.000
_cell.length_c   1.000
_cell.angle_alpha   90.00
_cell.angle_beta   90.00
_cell.angle_gamma   90.00
#
_symmetry.space_group_name_H-M   'P 1'
#
loop_
_entity.id
_entity.type
_entity.pdbx_description
1 polymer ?
#
loop_
_entity_poly.entity_id
_entity_poly.type
_entity_poly.pdbx_seq_one_letter_code
_entity_poly.pdbx_strand_id
1 'polypeptide(L)'
;CLEDGSLALPFEDLCTHQVEPQLLDAALLEEQGQEEEEVVAAAAAAAAAVAAAPAKGRGKRAKKAGLRLTSAQAENAAKVKKAELDKLAREMQLKTSLRAFIEVCVQANLLDQALSSLHFHRNRAKEQNKGIAVVDVKVFNSLLRGFSAKGKLGRVQELLRTMEHDGVRPDAQSYAALLEAHARQPNLARDEVDGVLRQMADQGITPEDLFKGCKFLGDQRERVLKAIHAVLPDFEPAPPKYPTEYVCPLLERLGQQEKAHEAFSGEVVSLASLRSSAGEQLSWEVQGQVEVHSVAARLAQPSERVLFLRKQIEANEAAWRVRLKDAFVQNLKALYSHSYMNRGMSLYPYLSVLAPEVYVNIIIQEMRGLAMSSETFSPALSILHQGLGAKVMTRYVTAVKEHTGIAAKVTLLYEKYLEYYLSPELRERHSAREYWQKLKAEHSAGPSLDSDIALWPYHTLLGVGRFLYDIMIHEAKIDINVLRHSSSTKRMIPAFYNIYRTVGARTKEEIKPHPLLSKLYRGGAQEQLSFDVGLVPMVCPPLPWSCVNSGVFLLTQTPFVRLPEAAQQQKLVLESTPVEQLYPSFDALNILALCPWRINKPVLDLVVEVFLNKGSQELDIPMPPSECPAAPKFQTGMTKLEKAKVSRERMVLKRKRAEMYSLWCDALYKLSIANHFKDRVFWFPHNMDFRGRVYPCPPHFNHLGSDVVRGILLFARGEPLGERGLDWLKVHLINLTGLKKREPASERLKFANEMLPEILDSADNPMTGRRWWASSEEPWQTLACCREVAAAVRSPDPRRYVCHLPVHQDGSCNGLQHYAALGRDAHGARQVNLLPEDRPQDVYSGVAAMVERERTKDAANGVAIAQVLEGFIKRKVVKQTVMTVVYGVTRFGAHLQIMKQLKDLEDFPQEHCWAASHYLVQRTFLSLQEMFTATREIQEWLTSSAKLISQVCGQPVEWVTPLGLPVVQPYHKNASVRSPVSFGDRIPQDYWSSFEMYQRPNVMKQKNAFPPNFIHSLDSSHMMLTALFCHKAGIQFVSVHDCFWTHPNTVDIMNKMCREQFVALHSEPILENLSQYLVGKFGYRDSELLRDGSLGELAKQKLNRILTQIPQKGSFELKNVLDSVYFFS
;
A
#
# COMPACT_ATOMS: atom_id res chain seq x y z
N CYS A 1 37.53 -17.10 6.91
CA CYS A 1 37.96 -18.51 7.06
C CYS A 1 36.67 -19.34 7.13
N LEU A 2 36.14 -19.83 6.01
CA LEU A 2 36.62 -21.00 5.25
C LEU A 2 36.35 -22.29 6.07
N GLU A 3 35.66 -23.33 5.58
CA GLU A 3 35.31 -23.74 4.21
C GLU A 3 33.93 -24.46 4.15
N ASP A 4 33.56 -24.94 2.96
CA ASP A 4 32.36 -25.68 2.53
C ASP A 4 31.10 -24.88 2.16
N GLY A 5 30.76 -24.94 0.87
CA GLY A 5 29.55 -24.34 0.30
C GLY A 5 28.45 -25.36 0.06
N SER A 6 27.25 -25.07 0.56
CA SER A 6 25.95 -25.44 -0.03
C SER A 6 24.81 -24.91 0.85
N LEU A 7 23.65 -24.67 0.21
CA LEU A 7 22.35 -24.36 0.83
C LEU A 7 22.22 -22.99 1.54
N ALA A 8 21.96 -21.96 0.74
CA ALA A 8 21.37 -20.69 1.20
C ALA A 8 19.85 -20.69 0.95
N LEU A 9 19.04 -20.26 1.94
CA LEU A 9 17.63 -19.91 1.77
C LEU A 9 17.27 -18.70 2.65
N PRO A 10 16.76 -17.58 2.10
CA PRO A 10 16.49 -16.34 2.83
C PRO A 10 15.05 -16.26 3.37
N PHE A 11 14.86 -15.52 4.48
CA PHE A 11 13.55 -15.12 5.02
C PHE A 11 13.62 -13.68 5.58
N GLU A 12 12.81 -12.79 5.01
CA GLU A 12 12.53 -11.37 5.37
C GLU A 12 11.00 -11.19 5.09
N ASP A 13 10.15 -10.38 5.74
CA ASP A 13 10.32 -9.28 6.71
C ASP A 13 9.00 -9.03 7.54
N LEU A 14 8.98 -8.06 8.46
CA LEU A 14 7.79 -7.44 9.13
C LEU A 14 7.86 -5.91 8.88
N CYS A 15 6.80 -5.13 8.62
CA CYS A 15 5.36 -5.31 8.74
C CYS A 15 4.62 -4.50 7.63
N THR A 16 3.53 -5.05 7.08
CA THR A 16 2.39 -4.37 6.38
C THR A 16 2.64 -3.07 5.57
N HIS A 17 2.58 -3.06 4.23
CA HIS A 17 1.42 -3.46 3.41
C HIS A 17 1.77 -3.65 1.92
N GLN A 18 1.03 -4.57 1.31
CA GLN A 18 0.67 -4.72 -0.10
C GLN A 18 1.13 -3.61 -1.08
N VAL A 19 2.36 -3.74 -1.56
CA VAL A 19 2.61 -3.97 -2.99
C VAL A 19 3.31 -5.33 -3.08
N GLU A 20 2.85 -6.19 -3.98
CA GLU A 20 3.12 -7.64 -3.96
C GLU A 20 4.61 -8.06 -4.03
N PRO A 21 4.94 -9.29 -3.57
CA PRO A 21 6.17 -10.06 -3.84
C PRO A 21 7.10 -9.61 -4.98
N GLN A 22 7.81 -8.50 -4.81
CA GLN A 22 8.75 -7.97 -5.82
C GLN A 22 10.23 -8.07 -5.42
N LEU A 23 10.49 -8.55 -4.19
CA LEU A 23 11.68 -9.33 -3.89
C LEU A 23 11.53 -10.81 -4.33
N LEU A 24 10.31 -11.29 -4.59
CA LEU A 24 10.09 -12.60 -5.22
C LEU A 24 10.64 -12.62 -6.67
N ASP A 25 10.75 -11.47 -7.32
CA ASP A 25 11.47 -11.34 -8.59
C ASP A 25 12.99 -11.40 -8.46
N ALA A 26 13.56 -11.32 -7.25
CA ALA A 26 14.95 -11.72 -7.04
C ALA A 26 15.09 -13.26 -7.05
N ALA A 27 14.05 -13.99 -6.65
CA ALA A 27 13.98 -15.45 -6.77
C ALA A 27 13.67 -15.88 -8.21
N LEU A 28 12.78 -15.19 -8.96
CA LEU A 28 12.59 -15.43 -10.41
C LEU A 28 13.87 -15.20 -11.23
N LEU A 29 14.85 -14.46 -10.71
CA LEU A 29 16.18 -14.27 -11.30
C LEU A 29 17.19 -15.37 -10.93
N GLU A 30 16.90 -16.22 -9.93
CA GLU A 30 17.64 -17.47 -9.66
C GLU A 30 16.91 -18.68 -10.29
N GLU A 31 15.58 -18.71 -10.32
CA GLU A 31 14.77 -19.67 -11.12
C GLU A 31 15.17 -19.63 -12.61
N GLN A 32 15.42 -18.43 -13.16
CA GLN A 32 15.96 -18.26 -14.51
C GLN A 32 17.34 -18.90 -14.73
N GLY A 33 18.12 -19.19 -13.69
CA GLY A 33 19.40 -19.88 -13.83
C GLY A 33 19.28 -21.41 -13.89
N GLN A 34 18.23 -21.99 -13.31
CA GLN A 34 18.09 -23.44 -13.16
C GLN A 34 16.98 -24.06 -14.02
N GLU A 35 15.92 -23.31 -14.38
CA GLU A 35 15.04 -23.74 -15.48
C GLU A 35 15.85 -23.87 -16.80
N GLU A 36 16.94 -23.11 -16.97
CA GLU A 36 17.87 -23.26 -18.09
C GLU A 36 18.78 -24.51 -18.01
N GLU A 37 19.03 -25.10 -16.84
CA GLU A 37 19.78 -26.37 -16.71
C GLU A 37 18.86 -27.61 -16.78
N GLU A 38 17.71 -27.61 -16.08
CA GLU A 38 16.80 -28.78 -16.07
C GLU A 38 16.05 -28.96 -17.40
N VAL A 39 15.67 -27.88 -18.10
CA VAL A 39 15.07 -28.01 -19.44
C VAL A 39 16.09 -28.54 -20.45
N VAL A 40 17.39 -28.29 -20.25
CA VAL A 40 18.47 -28.87 -21.06
C VAL A 40 18.68 -30.36 -20.74
N ALA A 41 18.62 -30.76 -19.46
CA ALA A 41 18.67 -32.17 -19.07
C ALA A 41 17.43 -32.97 -19.55
N ALA A 42 16.23 -32.39 -19.47
CA ALA A 42 15.00 -32.99 -19.99
C ALA A 42 15.00 -33.06 -21.53
N ALA A 43 15.57 -32.06 -22.21
CA ALA A 43 15.79 -32.11 -23.65
C ALA A 43 16.80 -33.21 -24.07
N ALA A 44 17.82 -33.48 -23.25
CA ALA A 44 18.73 -34.60 -23.47
C ALA A 44 18.03 -35.98 -23.32
N ALA A 45 17.16 -36.13 -22.31
CA ALA A 45 16.35 -37.33 -22.14
C ALA A 45 15.34 -37.53 -23.31
N ALA A 46 14.72 -36.45 -23.78
CA ALA A 46 13.84 -36.48 -24.94
C ALA A 46 14.59 -36.77 -26.26
N ALA A 47 15.84 -36.31 -26.40
CA ALA A 47 16.68 -36.59 -27.57
C ALA A 47 17.08 -38.07 -27.67
N ALA A 48 17.25 -38.77 -26.54
CA ALA A 48 17.56 -40.19 -26.52
C ALA A 48 16.38 -41.09 -26.93
N ALA A 49 15.13 -40.65 -26.70
CA ALA A 49 13.92 -41.46 -26.90
C ALA A 49 13.36 -41.47 -28.34
N VAL A 50 13.91 -40.67 -29.26
CA VAL A 50 13.37 -40.49 -30.64
C VAL A 50 14.32 -41.04 -31.71
N ALA A 51 15.48 -41.58 -31.33
CA ALA A 51 16.45 -42.14 -32.26
C ALA A 51 16.07 -43.57 -32.73
N ALA A 52 15.61 -43.65 -33.99
CA ALA A 52 15.60 -44.83 -34.88
C ALA A 52 14.41 -45.82 -34.84
N ALA A 53 13.36 -45.47 -35.59
CA ALA A 53 12.60 -46.42 -36.43
C ALA A 53 12.38 -45.81 -37.84
N PRO A 54 12.39 -46.57 -38.96
CA PRO A 54 12.70 -45.98 -40.27
C PRO A 54 11.55 -45.81 -41.29
N ALA A 55 11.75 -44.81 -42.16
CA ALA A 55 11.46 -44.79 -43.62
C ALA A 55 10.09 -44.33 -44.21
N LYS A 56 10.18 -43.13 -44.82
CA LYS A 56 9.68 -42.71 -46.16
C LYS A 56 8.19 -42.34 -46.39
N GLY A 57 7.99 -41.04 -46.65
CA GLY A 57 6.91 -40.49 -47.49
C GLY A 57 7.16 -39.00 -47.80
N ARG A 58 7.39 -38.61 -49.06
CA ARG A 58 7.73 -37.22 -49.46
C ARG A 58 6.48 -36.43 -49.89
N GLY A 59 6.24 -35.27 -49.28
CA GLY A 59 5.30 -34.24 -49.76
C GLY A 59 5.86 -32.82 -49.54
N LYS A 60 5.92 -32.00 -50.59
CA LYS A 60 6.52 -30.65 -50.55
C LYS A 60 5.59 -29.64 -49.84
N ARG A 61 6.13 -28.79 -48.96
CA ARG A 61 5.47 -27.55 -48.50
C ARG A 61 6.40 -26.34 -48.70
N ALA A 62 5.84 -25.23 -49.19
CA ALA A 62 6.60 -24.07 -49.65
C ALA A 62 7.17 -23.21 -48.51
N LYS A 63 8.34 -22.60 -48.74
CA LYS A 63 8.98 -21.66 -47.81
C LYS A 63 8.24 -20.32 -47.81
N LYS A 64 7.69 -19.90 -46.65
CA LYS A 64 7.41 -18.48 -46.39
C LYS A 64 8.70 -17.79 -45.96
N ALA A 65 9.30 -17.01 -46.86
CA ALA A 65 10.41 -16.12 -46.52
C ALA A 65 9.85 -14.84 -45.87
N GLY A 66 10.00 -14.71 -44.55
CA GLY A 66 9.80 -13.43 -43.86
C GLY A 66 11.14 -12.73 -43.71
N LEU A 67 11.27 -11.51 -44.24
CA LEU A 67 12.44 -10.68 -43.96
C LEU A 67 12.49 -10.39 -42.45
N ARG A 68 13.53 -10.90 -41.78
CA ARG A 68 13.87 -10.45 -40.43
C ARG A 68 14.65 -9.15 -40.55
N LEU A 69 14.36 -8.17 -39.69
CA LEU A 69 15.40 -7.22 -39.27
C LEU A 69 16.57 -8.05 -38.74
N THR A 70 17.79 -7.70 -39.10
CA THR A 70 18.95 -8.29 -38.42
C THR A 70 18.85 -7.95 -36.93
N SER A 71 19.44 -8.79 -36.06
CA SER A 71 19.48 -8.51 -34.62
C SER A 71 19.94 -7.06 -34.36
N ALA A 72 20.98 -6.64 -35.08
CA ALA A 72 21.52 -5.29 -35.04
C ALA A 72 20.51 -4.17 -35.38
N GLN A 73 19.61 -4.36 -36.35
CA GLN A 73 18.62 -3.33 -36.70
C GLN A 73 17.52 -3.20 -35.64
N ALA A 74 17.00 -4.32 -35.13
CA ALA A 74 16.02 -4.31 -34.03
C ALA A 74 16.65 -3.74 -32.74
N GLU A 75 17.91 -4.08 -32.48
CA GLU A 75 18.69 -3.57 -31.36
C GLU A 75 18.99 -2.06 -31.52
N ASN A 76 19.25 -1.56 -32.73
CA ASN A 76 19.47 -0.15 -32.99
C ASN A 76 18.19 0.69 -32.82
N ALA A 77 17.04 0.24 -33.35
CA ALA A 77 15.76 0.91 -33.10
C ALA A 77 15.44 0.97 -31.59
N ALA A 78 15.72 -0.12 -30.87
CA ALA A 78 15.59 -0.15 -29.42
C ALA A 78 16.60 0.79 -28.72
N LYS A 79 17.83 0.92 -29.21
CA LYS A 79 18.86 1.84 -28.67
C LYS A 79 18.46 3.32 -28.82
N VAL A 80 17.90 3.72 -29.98
CA VAL A 80 17.41 5.11 -30.18
C VAL A 80 16.28 5.42 -29.20
N LYS A 81 15.24 4.58 -29.14
CA LYS A 81 14.12 4.74 -28.21
C LYS A 81 14.55 4.71 -26.73
N LYS A 82 15.66 4.00 -26.42
CA LYS A 82 16.28 4.05 -25.08
C LYS A 82 16.89 5.42 -24.79
N ALA A 83 17.62 6.01 -25.73
CA ALA A 83 18.28 7.30 -25.53
C ALA A 83 17.27 8.44 -25.30
N GLU A 84 16.12 8.41 -26.00
CA GLU A 84 15.00 9.34 -25.79
C GLU A 84 14.37 9.18 -24.40
N LEU A 85 14.08 7.94 -24.00
CA LEU A 85 13.56 7.61 -22.68
C LEU A 85 14.54 7.99 -21.55
N ASP A 86 15.81 7.66 -21.68
CA ASP A 86 16.90 8.02 -20.75
C ASP A 86 17.06 9.56 -20.65
N LYS A 87 16.73 10.32 -21.71
CA LYS A 87 16.72 11.80 -21.72
C LYS A 87 15.54 12.36 -20.95
N LEU A 88 14.32 11.88 -21.23
CA LEU A 88 13.09 12.30 -20.53
C LEU A 88 13.15 12.00 -19.03
N ALA A 89 13.72 10.85 -18.64
CA ALA A 89 13.95 10.50 -17.23
C ALA A 89 14.81 11.56 -16.52
N ARG A 90 15.93 11.95 -17.12
CA ARG A 90 16.86 12.97 -16.58
C ARG A 90 16.24 14.36 -16.51
N GLU A 91 15.46 14.75 -17.52
CA GLU A 91 14.71 16.02 -17.51
C GLU A 91 13.73 16.08 -16.34
N MET A 92 12.88 15.05 -16.20
CA MET A 92 11.91 15.01 -15.10
C MET A 92 12.61 14.99 -13.74
N GLN A 93 13.59 14.12 -13.55
CA GLN A 93 14.35 14.00 -12.30
C GLN A 93 14.92 15.37 -11.89
N LEU A 94 15.54 16.09 -12.82
CA LEU A 94 16.10 17.41 -12.58
C LEU A 94 15.03 18.46 -12.27
N LYS A 95 13.89 18.47 -12.97
CA LYS A 95 12.76 19.36 -12.69
C LYS A 95 12.18 19.14 -11.28
N THR A 96 11.91 17.89 -10.90
CA THR A 96 11.36 17.56 -9.58
C THR A 96 12.34 17.92 -8.46
N SER A 97 13.63 17.60 -8.62
CA SER A 97 14.66 17.99 -7.65
C SER A 97 14.80 19.50 -7.52
N LEU A 98 14.81 20.24 -8.64
CA LEU A 98 14.96 21.69 -8.62
C LEU A 98 13.75 22.36 -7.98
N ARG A 99 12.53 21.89 -8.26
CA ARG A 99 11.31 22.34 -7.58
C ARG A 99 11.40 22.14 -6.06
N ALA A 100 11.69 20.92 -5.61
CA ALA A 100 11.78 20.60 -4.19
C ALA A 100 12.90 21.38 -3.48
N PHE A 101 14.05 21.55 -4.14
CA PHE A 101 15.17 22.33 -3.62
C PHE A 101 14.81 23.82 -3.48
N ILE A 102 14.16 24.42 -4.48
CA ILE A 102 13.72 25.82 -4.44
C ILE A 102 12.68 26.02 -3.35
N GLU A 103 11.67 25.16 -3.23
CA GLU A 103 10.65 25.28 -2.18
C GLU A 103 11.26 25.19 -0.78
N VAL A 104 12.18 24.25 -0.55
CA VAL A 104 12.91 24.16 0.73
C VAL A 104 13.79 25.39 0.97
N CYS A 105 14.48 25.92 -0.05
CA CYS A 105 15.21 27.18 0.08
C CYS A 105 14.30 28.36 0.45
N VAL A 106 13.09 28.43 -0.12
CA VAL A 106 12.11 29.48 0.19
C VAL A 106 11.69 29.39 1.66
N GLN A 107 11.36 28.20 2.15
CA GLN A 107 11.00 27.98 3.56
C GLN A 107 12.18 28.22 4.51
N ALA A 108 13.40 27.85 4.10
CA ALA A 108 14.64 28.12 4.83
C ALA A 108 15.14 29.57 4.71
N ASN A 109 14.40 30.46 4.03
CA ASN A 109 14.74 31.88 3.81
C ASN A 109 15.91 32.15 2.82
N LEU A 110 16.46 31.12 2.16
CA LEU A 110 17.66 31.09 1.32
C LEU A 110 17.41 31.44 -0.17
N LEU A 111 16.73 32.57 -0.44
CA LEU A 111 16.27 32.91 -1.80
C LEU A 111 17.40 33.10 -2.84
N ASP A 112 18.52 33.71 -2.46
CA ASP A 112 19.65 33.91 -3.38
C ASP A 112 20.29 32.58 -3.81
N GLN A 113 20.26 31.58 -2.92
CA GLN A 113 20.74 30.23 -3.23
C GLN A 113 19.80 29.48 -4.19
N ALA A 114 18.48 29.65 -4.02
CA ALA A 114 17.48 29.14 -4.95
C ALA A 114 17.64 29.76 -6.36
N LEU A 115 17.81 31.08 -6.43
CA LEU A 115 18.04 31.82 -7.68
C LEU A 115 19.36 31.40 -8.36
N SER A 116 20.44 31.27 -7.59
CA SER A 116 21.75 30.80 -8.08
C SER A 116 21.64 29.38 -8.66
N SER A 117 20.92 28.47 -7.99
CA SER A 117 20.71 27.10 -8.44
C SER A 117 19.87 27.01 -9.72
N LEU A 118 18.79 27.81 -9.82
CA LEU A 118 17.98 27.94 -11.03
C LEU A 118 18.84 28.41 -12.22
N HIS A 119 19.62 29.48 -12.03
CA HIS A 119 20.51 30.02 -13.05
C HIS A 119 21.62 29.03 -13.45
N PHE A 120 22.21 28.31 -12.50
CA PHE A 120 23.25 27.31 -12.77
C PHE A 120 22.71 26.18 -13.67
N HIS A 121 21.57 25.57 -13.32
CA HIS A 121 21.02 24.48 -14.10
C HIS A 121 20.45 24.94 -15.45
N ARG A 122 19.86 26.15 -15.52
CA ARG A 122 19.45 26.78 -16.80
C ARG A 122 20.65 26.99 -17.73
N ASN A 123 21.71 27.64 -17.27
CA ASN A 123 22.86 27.96 -18.11
C ASN A 123 23.57 26.67 -18.57
N ARG A 124 23.75 25.70 -17.66
CA ARG A 124 24.33 24.39 -17.97
C ARG A 124 23.53 23.62 -19.03
N ALA A 125 22.20 23.74 -19.05
CA ALA A 125 21.36 23.12 -20.07
C ALA A 125 21.61 23.71 -21.46
N LYS A 126 21.78 25.04 -21.56
CA LYS A 126 22.12 25.75 -22.80
C LYS A 126 23.54 25.40 -23.27
N GLU A 127 24.53 25.48 -22.38
CA GLU A 127 25.94 25.22 -22.69
C GLU A 127 26.24 23.79 -23.15
N GLN A 128 25.63 22.78 -22.52
CA GLN A 128 25.95 21.38 -22.84
C GLN A 128 25.27 20.86 -24.10
N ASN A 129 24.33 21.62 -24.68
CA ASN A 129 23.56 21.29 -25.89
C ASN A 129 22.98 19.85 -25.93
N LYS A 130 22.69 19.27 -24.76
CA LYS A 130 22.10 17.93 -24.59
C LYS A 130 20.59 17.89 -24.79
N GLY A 131 19.99 19.04 -25.11
CA GLY A 131 18.55 19.24 -25.25
C GLY A 131 17.73 18.98 -23.98
N ILE A 132 18.36 18.93 -22.80
CA ILE A 132 17.69 18.67 -21.51
C ILE A 132 16.91 19.91 -21.08
N ALA A 133 15.58 19.87 -21.17
CA ALA A 133 14.71 20.96 -20.72
C ALA A 133 14.62 21.03 -19.18
N VAL A 134 15.23 22.05 -18.58
CA VAL A 134 15.20 22.32 -17.13
C VAL A 134 14.07 23.27 -16.74
N VAL A 135 13.59 24.06 -17.70
CA VAL A 135 12.64 25.15 -17.49
C VAL A 135 11.23 24.56 -17.30
N ASP A 136 10.58 24.92 -16.20
CA ASP A 136 9.27 24.43 -15.81
C ASP A 136 8.53 25.52 -15.01
N VAL A 137 7.27 25.78 -15.35
CA VAL A 137 6.51 26.90 -14.76
C VAL A 137 6.35 26.76 -13.23
N LYS A 138 6.22 25.53 -12.70
CA LYS A 138 6.11 25.30 -11.25
C LYS A 138 7.40 25.67 -10.53
N VAL A 139 8.56 25.40 -11.13
CA VAL A 139 9.90 25.74 -10.58
C VAL A 139 10.05 27.26 -10.43
N PHE A 140 9.64 28.02 -11.45
CA PHE A 140 9.65 29.48 -11.38
C PHE A 140 8.63 30.02 -10.40
N ASN A 141 7.39 29.51 -10.42
CA ASN A 141 6.33 29.94 -9.51
C ASN A 141 6.69 29.75 -8.03
N SER A 142 7.38 28.66 -7.67
CA SER A 142 7.87 28.47 -6.30
C SER A 142 8.90 29.52 -5.88
N LEU A 143 9.78 29.97 -6.78
CA LEU A 143 10.75 31.04 -6.48
C LEU A 143 10.10 32.44 -6.52
N LEU A 144 9.22 32.70 -7.48
CA LEU A 144 8.41 33.92 -7.58
C LEU A 144 7.64 34.14 -6.27
N ARG A 145 6.95 33.11 -5.76
CA ARG A 145 6.24 33.14 -4.47
C ARG A 145 7.17 33.51 -3.30
N GLY A 146 8.41 33.02 -3.30
CA GLY A 146 9.39 33.35 -2.27
C GLY A 146 9.81 34.83 -2.27
N PHE A 147 9.98 35.43 -3.45
CA PHE A 147 10.31 36.85 -3.58
C PHE A 147 9.09 37.77 -3.39
N SER A 148 7.90 37.36 -3.86
CA SER A 148 6.65 38.12 -3.71
C SER A 148 6.21 38.22 -2.25
N ALA A 149 6.29 37.13 -1.48
CA ALA A 149 6.02 37.12 -0.04
C ALA A 149 6.87 38.13 0.75
N LYS A 150 8.10 38.42 0.27
CA LYS A 150 9.01 39.44 0.83
C LYS A 150 8.89 40.83 0.19
N GLY A 151 7.93 41.05 -0.71
CA GLY A 151 7.76 42.31 -1.44
C GLY A 151 8.94 42.68 -2.34
N LYS A 152 9.72 41.71 -2.84
CA LYS A 152 10.90 41.97 -3.69
C LYS A 152 10.53 42.11 -5.17
N LEU A 153 9.69 43.09 -5.49
CA LEU A 153 9.10 43.32 -6.82
C LEU A 153 10.12 43.29 -7.98
N GLY A 154 11.26 43.95 -7.84
CA GLY A 154 12.30 43.96 -8.89
C GLY A 154 12.84 42.57 -9.24
N ARG A 155 12.95 41.65 -8.26
CA ARG A 155 13.34 40.24 -8.48
C ARG A 155 12.23 39.42 -9.13
N VAL A 156 10.97 39.71 -8.78
CA VAL A 156 9.79 39.07 -9.39
C VAL A 156 9.72 39.42 -10.87
N GLN A 157 9.88 40.70 -11.23
CA GLN A 157 9.94 41.16 -12.62
C GLN A 157 11.15 40.62 -13.40
N GLU A 158 12.32 40.49 -12.75
CA GLU A 158 13.52 39.86 -13.34
C GLU A 158 13.29 38.38 -13.69
N LEU A 159 12.60 37.65 -12.81
CA LEU A 159 12.25 36.25 -13.03
C LEU A 159 11.19 36.08 -14.13
N LEU A 160 10.20 36.96 -14.23
CA LEU A 160 9.20 36.92 -15.32
C LEU A 160 9.85 37.16 -16.69
N ARG A 161 10.72 38.18 -16.82
CA ARG A 161 11.53 38.40 -18.04
C ARG A 161 12.42 37.20 -18.37
N THR A 162 12.90 36.49 -17.34
CA THR A 162 13.67 35.25 -17.51
C THR A 162 12.80 34.11 -18.07
N MET A 163 11.57 33.96 -17.59
CA MET A 163 10.61 32.97 -18.11
C MET A 163 10.33 33.21 -19.59
N GLU A 164 10.02 34.45 -19.97
CA GLU A 164 9.78 34.87 -21.35
C GLU A 164 10.98 34.57 -22.26
N HIS A 165 12.19 34.95 -21.83
CA HIS A 165 13.44 34.67 -22.56
C HIS A 165 13.71 33.16 -22.73
N ASP A 166 13.30 32.34 -21.76
CA ASP A 166 13.46 30.88 -21.80
C ASP A 166 12.27 30.17 -22.48
N GLY A 167 11.31 30.91 -23.02
CA GLY A 167 10.13 30.36 -23.70
C GLY A 167 9.10 29.72 -22.77
N VAL A 168 9.17 29.97 -21.46
CA VAL A 168 8.17 29.52 -20.49
C VAL A 168 7.15 30.63 -20.28
N ARG A 169 5.90 30.32 -20.62
CA ARG A 169 4.77 31.24 -20.48
C ARG A 169 4.41 31.41 -18.99
N PRO A 170 4.32 32.65 -18.46
CA PRO A 170 3.74 32.91 -17.14
C PRO A 170 2.29 32.41 -17.08
N ASP A 171 1.90 31.82 -15.94
CA ASP A 171 0.55 31.34 -15.69
C ASP A 171 -0.17 32.20 -14.65
N ALA A 172 -1.41 31.84 -14.31
CA ALA A 172 -2.20 32.51 -13.28
C ALA A 172 -1.43 32.61 -11.93
N GLN A 173 -0.66 31.59 -11.56
CA GLN A 173 0.11 31.58 -10.32
C GLN A 173 1.34 32.50 -10.40
N SER A 174 1.93 32.68 -11.59
CA SER A 174 2.96 33.70 -11.86
C SER A 174 2.42 35.11 -11.67
N TYR A 175 1.24 35.41 -12.24
CA TYR A 175 0.60 36.73 -12.12
C TYR A 175 0.10 37.01 -10.70
N ALA A 176 -0.41 36.00 -9.98
CA ALA A 176 -0.73 36.13 -8.56
C ALA A 176 0.50 36.54 -7.71
N ALA A 177 1.69 35.98 -7.99
CA ALA A 177 2.92 36.40 -7.32
C ALA A 177 3.34 37.84 -7.68
N LEU A 178 3.11 38.28 -8.91
CA LEU A 178 3.37 39.68 -9.31
C LEU A 178 2.43 40.67 -8.60
N LEU A 179 1.13 40.41 -8.61
CA LEU A 179 0.12 41.22 -7.93
C LEU A 179 0.35 41.30 -6.42
N GLU A 180 0.71 40.18 -5.79
CA GLU A 180 1.14 40.16 -4.39
C GLU A 180 2.36 41.08 -4.16
N ALA A 181 3.38 41.00 -5.03
CA ALA A 181 4.58 41.81 -4.89
C ALA A 181 4.31 43.32 -4.99
N HIS A 182 3.38 43.75 -5.86
CA HIS A 182 2.89 45.14 -5.88
C HIS A 182 2.11 45.49 -4.60
N ALA A 183 1.18 44.64 -4.15
CA ALA A 183 0.38 44.88 -2.93
C ALA A 183 1.18 44.91 -1.62
N ARG A 184 2.42 44.40 -1.63
CA ARG A 184 3.39 44.49 -0.52
C ARG A 184 4.35 45.68 -0.62
N GLN A 185 4.28 46.51 -1.67
CA GLN A 185 5.01 47.79 -1.68
C GLN A 185 4.39 48.80 -0.70
N PRO A 186 5.17 49.75 -0.15
CA PRO A 186 4.62 50.81 0.71
C PRO A 186 3.56 51.66 0.00
N ASN A 187 3.80 51.97 -1.29
CA ASN A 187 2.89 52.71 -2.15
C ASN A 187 2.41 51.78 -3.27
N LEU A 188 1.11 51.50 -3.31
CA LEU A 188 0.50 50.68 -4.37
C LEU A 188 0.16 51.55 -5.57
N ALA A 189 0.98 51.50 -6.63
CA ALA A 189 0.76 52.27 -7.84
C ALA A 189 -0.37 51.65 -8.70
N ARG A 190 -1.51 52.34 -8.81
CA ARG A 190 -2.67 51.89 -9.60
C ARG A 190 -2.31 51.58 -11.05
N ASP A 191 -1.54 52.46 -11.69
CA ASP A 191 -1.20 52.35 -13.12
C ASP A 191 -0.30 51.14 -13.40
N GLU A 192 0.58 50.76 -12.46
CA GLU A 192 1.39 49.54 -12.58
C GLU A 192 0.51 48.29 -12.51
N VAL A 193 -0.44 48.25 -11.57
CA VAL A 193 -1.37 47.11 -11.43
C VAL A 193 -2.29 47.01 -12.64
N ASP A 194 -2.80 48.12 -13.16
CA ASP A 194 -3.61 48.13 -14.39
C ASP A 194 -2.80 47.60 -15.58
N GLY A 195 -1.51 47.96 -15.68
CA GLY A 195 -0.58 47.35 -16.64
C GLY A 195 -0.48 45.83 -16.50
N VAL A 196 -0.42 45.28 -15.28
CA VAL A 196 -0.43 43.84 -15.03
C VAL A 196 -1.75 43.19 -15.44
N LEU A 197 -2.90 43.81 -15.14
CA LEU A 197 -4.21 43.30 -15.53
C LEU A 197 -4.41 43.26 -17.05
N ARG A 198 -3.88 44.25 -17.78
CA ARG A 198 -3.85 44.22 -19.25
C ARG A 198 -2.99 43.08 -19.79
N GLN A 199 -1.79 42.89 -19.24
CA GLN A 199 -0.91 41.75 -19.63
C GLN A 199 -1.57 40.39 -19.36
N MET A 200 -2.32 40.25 -18.27
CA MET A 200 -3.12 39.04 -18.00
C MET A 200 -4.20 38.84 -19.08
N ALA A 201 -4.93 39.90 -19.43
CA ALA A 201 -5.99 39.87 -20.45
C ALA A 201 -5.44 39.53 -21.86
N ASP A 202 -4.28 40.08 -22.24
CA ASP A 202 -3.58 39.74 -23.49
C ASP A 202 -3.18 38.25 -23.55
N GLN A 203 -3.00 37.62 -22.38
CA GLN A 203 -2.77 36.18 -22.24
C GLN A 203 -4.05 35.35 -22.05
N GLY A 204 -5.23 35.97 -22.06
CA GLY A 204 -6.51 35.29 -21.83
C GLY A 204 -6.72 34.83 -20.39
N ILE A 205 -6.05 35.45 -19.42
CA ILE A 205 -6.21 35.20 -17.98
C ILE A 205 -7.03 36.34 -17.38
N THR A 206 -8.18 36.02 -16.78
CA THR A 206 -9.00 37.02 -16.07
C THR A 206 -8.62 37.11 -14.58
N PRO A 207 -8.98 38.21 -13.88
CA PRO A 207 -8.83 38.28 -12.42
C PRO A 207 -9.51 37.12 -11.68
N GLU A 208 -10.64 36.66 -12.21
CA GLU A 208 -11.44 35.55 -11.68
C GLU A 208 -10.72 34.19 -11.81
N ASP A 209 -9.95 33.97 -12.89
CA ASP A 209 -9.17 32.74 -13.08
C ASP A 209 -8.06 32.58 -12.03
N LEU A 210 -7.55 33.69 -11.48
CA LEU A 210 -6.59 33.65 -10.36
C LEU A 210 -7.20 32.96 -9.14
N PHE A 211 -8.45 33.28 -8.78
CA PHE A 211 -9.09 32.73 -7.59
C PHE A 211 -9.66 31.32 -7.78
N LYS A 212 -9.86 30.89 -9.03
CA LYS A 212 -10.21 29.51 -9.38
C LYS A 212 -9.00 28.58 -9.48
N GLY A 213 -7.93 29.03 -10.14
CA GLY A 213 -6.79 28.19 -10.50
C GLY A 213 -5.64 28.18 -9.48
N CYS A 214 -5.35 29.31 -8.83
CA CYS A 214 -4.16 29.43 -7.99
C CYS A 214 -4.31 28.71 -6.63
N LYS A 215 -3.17 28.32 -6.05
CA LYS A 215 -3.05 27.90 -4.65
C LYS A 215 -2.34 29.00 -3.87
N PHE A 216 -3.02 29.51 -2.85
CA PHE A 216 -2.56 30.62 -2.02
C PHE A 216 -2.00 30.10 -0.69
N LEU A 217 -0.95 30.75 -0.18
CA LEU A 217 -0.35 30.46 1.13
C LEU A 217 -0.37 31.73 2.00
N GLY A 218 -0.57 31.59 3.31
CA GLY A 218 -0.65 32.74 4.23
C GLY A 218 -1.72 33.75 3.81
N ASP A 219 -1.33 35.02 3.74
CA ASP A 219 -2.17 36.15 3.32
C ASP A 219 -2.10 36.46 1.82
N GLN A 220 -1.50 35.60 0.99
CA GLN A 220 -1.28 35.87 -0.44
C GLN A 220 -2.59 36.19 -1.19
N ARG A 221 -3.68 35.46 -0.89
CA ARG A 221 -4.99 35.67 -1.54
C ARG A 221 -5.50 37.09 -1.31
N GLU A 222 -5.42 37.56 -0.07
CA GLU A 222 -5.87 38.88 0.35
C GLU A 222 -4.96 40.00 -0.21
N ARG A 223 -3.65 39.74 -0.38
CA ARG A 223 -2.74 40.68 -1.08
C ARG A 223 -3.09 40.80 -2.56
N VAL A 224 -3.36 39.69 -3.24
CA VAL A 224 -3.76 39.70 -4.66
C VAL A 224 -5.09 40.42 -4.84
N LEU A 225 -6.07 40.16 -3.99
CA LEU A 225 -7.36 40.87 -4.01
C LEU A 225 -7.18 42.38 -3.77
N LYS A 226 -6.36 42.77 -2.77
CA LYS A 226 -6.01 44.18 -2.51
C LYS A 226 -5.35 44.86 -3.72
N ALA A 227 -4.50 44.16 -4.48
CA ALA A 227 -3.94 44.70 -5.72
C ALA A 227 -5.05 45.00 -6.72
N ILE A 228 -5.91 44.01 -7.00
CA ILE A 228 -7.00 44.12 -7.97
C ILE A 228 -7.98 45.25 -7.59
N HIS A 229 -8.35 45.37 -6.31
CA HIS A 229 -9.21 46.45 -5.79
C HIS A 229 -8.68 47.86 -6.01
N ALA A 230 -7.37 48.06 -6.21
CA ALA A 230 -6.82 49.37 -6.55
C ALA A 230 -7.20 49.86 -7.97
N VAL A 231 -7.58 48.93 -8.85
CA VAL A 231 -8.02 49.21 -10.23
C VAL A 231 -9.51 48.94 -10.41
N LEU A 232 -10.00 47.83 -9.85
CA LEU A 232 -11.36 47.29 -9.94
C LEU A 232 -11.96 47.16 -8.51
N PRO A 233 -12.45 48.25 -7.90
CA PRO A 233 -12.87 48.25 -6.49
C PRO A 233 -14.07 47.33 -6.20
N ASP A 234 -14.96 47.14 -7.18
CA ASP A 234 -16.18 46.32 -7.05
C ASP A 234 -15.96 44.83 -7.41
N PHE A 235 -14.72 44.41 -7.66
CA PHE A 235 -14.42 43.02 -7.99
C PHE A 235 -14.43 42.14 -6.74
N GLU A 236 -15.35 41.18 -6.68
CA GLU A 236 -15.34 40.10 -5.69
C GLU A 236 -15.25 38.74 -6.39
N PRO A 237 -14.25 37.88 -6.04
CA PRO A 237 -14.05 36.60 -6.71
C PRO A 237 -15.15 35.60 -6.33
N ALA A 238 -15.68 34.87 -7.31
CA ALA A 238 -16.74 33.91 -7.02
C ALA A 238 -16.24 32.76 -6.13
N PRO A 239 -17.05 32.23 -5.21
CA PRO A 239 -16.72 31.02 -4.47
C PRO A 239 -16.42 29.84 -5.42
N PRO A 240 -15.44 28.98 -5.10
CA PRO A 240 -15.14 27.83 -5.93
C PRO A 240 -16.35 26.90 -6.01
N LYS A 241 -16.75 26.57 -7.25
CA LYS A 241 -17.85 25.64 -7.52
C LYS A 241 -17.27 24.23 -7.66
N TYR A 242 -17.83 23.30 -6.92
CA TYR A 242 -17.51 21.87 -7.00
C TYR A 242 -18.72 21.13 -7.59
N PRO A 243 -18.56 20.30 -8.63
CA PRO A 243 -19.61 19.40 -9.07
C PRO A 243 -20.04 18.48 -7.92
N THR A 244 -21.33 18.24 -7.79
CA THR A 244 -21.92 17.28 -6.82
C THR A 244 -22.20 15.93 -7.49
N GLU A 245 -22.66 15.98 -8.74
CA GLU A 245 -23.02 14.81 -9.54
C GLU A 245 -21.80 13.95 -9.92
N TYR A 246 -22.02 12.64 -10.02
CA TYR A 246 -21.02 11.70 -10.50
C TYR A 246 -21.07 11.61 -12.02
N VAL A 247 -19.91 11.69 -12.68
CA VAL A 247 -19.77 11.50 -14.14
C VAL A 247 -19.82 10.01 -14.54
N CYS A 248 -19.78 9.09 -13.57
CA CYS A 248 -19.80 7.65 -13.82
C CYS A 248 -21.23 7.14 -14.05
N PRO A 249 -21.56 6.53 -15.22
CA PRO A 249 -22.92 6.07 -15.55
C PRO A 249 -23.49 5.05 -14.55
N LEU A 250 -22.63 4.22 -13.94
CA LEU A 250 -23.02 3.24 -12.93
C LEU A 250 -23.64 3.88 -11.67
N LEU A 251 -23.45 5.19 -11.46
CA LEU A 251 -23.96 5.93 -10.31
C LEU A 251 -25.19 6.82 -10.63
N GLU A 252 -25.67 6.87 -11.88
CA GLU A 252 -26.85 7.67 -12.25
C GLU A 252 -28.10 7.31 -11.40
N ARG A 253 -28.26 6.01 -11.08
CA ARG A 253 -29.36 5.51 -10.26
C ARG A 253 -29.16 5.70 -8.76
N LEU A 254 -27.97 6.07 -8.29
CA LEU A 254 -27.70 6.28 -6.85
C LEU A 254 -28.52 7.45 -6.29
N GLY A 255 -28.74 8.50 -7.09
CA GLY A 255 -29.59 9.63 -6.70
C GLY A 255 -31.08 9.25 -6.54
N GLN A 256 -31.53 8.24 -7.27
CA GLN A 256 -32.91 7.72 -7.27
C GLN A 256 -33.15 6.65 -6.20
N GLN A 257 -32.09 6.13 -5.58
CA GLN A 257 -32.20 5.07 -4.58
C GLN A 257 -32.80 5.61 -3.28
N GLU A 258 -33.90 4.99 -2.84
CA GLU A 258 -34.52 5.24 -1.55
C GLU A 258 -33.70 4.62 -0.40
N LYS A 259 -33.80 5.23 0.78
CA LYS A 259 -33.18 4.74 2.02
C LYS A 259 -33.92 3.48 2.47
N ALA A 260 -33.19 2.39 2.69
CA ALA A 260 -33.76 1.08 3.01
C ALA A 260 -33.69 0.73 4.51
N HIS A 261 -32.82 1.42 5.26
CA HIS A 261 -32.63 1.22 6.70
C HIS A 261 -32.50 2.55 7.43
N GLU A 262 -33.14 2.64 8.60
CA GLU A 262 -32.99 3.75 9.54
C GLU A 262 -31.97 3.38 10.61
N ALA A 263 -30.74 3.89 10.47
CA ALA A 263 -29.64 3.58 11.37
C ALA A 263 -29.93 4.03 12.82
N PHE A 264 -29.73 3.13 13.78
CA PHE A 264 -30.14 3.29 15.17
C PHE A 264 -29.59 4.57 15.83
N SER A 265 -30.46 5.35 16.46
CA SER A 265 -30.18 6.70 16.97
C SER A 265 -29.37 6.74 18.28
N GLY A 266 -28.59 5.71 18.59
CA GLY A 266 -27.74 5.67 19.77
C GLY A 266 -26.56 6.66 19.65
N GLU A 267 -26.38 7.53 20.65
CA GLU A 267 -25.21 8.42 20.73
C GLU A 267 -23.95 7.58 20.98
N VAL A 268 -23.02 7.59 20.03
CA VAL A 268 -21.73 6.87 20.12
C VAL A 268 -20.67 7.71 20.82
N VAL A 269 -20.66 9.01 20.52
CA VAL A 269 -19.71 10.02 21.02
C VAL A 269 -20.36 11.40 20.98
N SER A 270 -20.11 12.22 21.98
CA SER A 270 -20.62 13.60 22.03
C SER A 270 -19.70 14.57 21.29
N LEU A 271 -20.24 15.72 20.84
CA LEU A 271 -19.47 16.76 20.16
C LEU A 271 -18.28 17.27 21.00
N ALA A 272 -18.45 17.37 22.33
CA ALA A 272 -17.38 17.76 23.24
C ALA A 272 -16.25 16.70 23.29
N SER A 273 -16.61 15.42 23.31
CA SER A 273 -15.63 14.31 23.27
C SER A 273 -14.87 14.27 21.94
N LEU A 274 -15.56 14.51 20.82
CA LEU A 274 -14.94 14.61 19.50
C LEU A 274 -14.00 15.82 19.38
N ARG A 275 -14.40 17.01 19.85
CA ARG A 275 -13.54 18.20 19.86
C ARG A 275 -12.28 17.98 20.72
N SER A 276 -12.42 17.37 21.90
CA SER A 276 -11.28 17.02 22.75
C SER A 276 -10.33 16.02 22.07
N SER A 277 -10.87 14.97 21.46
CA SER A 277 -10.07 13.95 20.78
C SER A 277 -9.41 14.48 19.50
N ALA A 278 -10.05 15.43 18.80
CA ALA A 278 -9.47 16.12 17.66
C ALA A 278 -8.24 16.98 18.05
N GLY A 279 -8.31 17.67 19.19
CA GLY A 279 -7.16 18.42 19.73
C GLY A 279 -6.00 17.51 20.12
N GLU A 280 -6.29 16.32 20.64
CA GLU A 280 -5.27 15.31 20.94
C GLU A 280 -4.64 14.73 19.65
N GLN A 281 -5.46 14.36 18.67
CA GLN A 281 -5.00 13.93 17.34
C GLN A 281 -4.09 14.98 16.69
N LEU A 282 -4.47 16.26 16.76
CA LEU A 282 -3.66 17.36 16.24
C LEU A 282 -2.31 17.46 16.97
N SER A 283 -2.31 17.35 18.30
CA SER A 283 -1.08 17.34 19.11
C SER A 283 -0.17 16.17 18.76
N TRP A 284 -0.74 14.96 18.60
CA TRP A 284 0.00 13.79 18.12
C TRP A 284 0.64 14.05 16.77
N GLU A 285 -0.07 14.64 15.80
CA GLU A 285 0.44 14.92 14.46
C GLU A 285 1.53 16.01 14.40
N VAL A 286 1.47 17.02 15.27
CA VAL A 286 2.52 18.04 15.40
C VAL A 286 3.80 17.44 16.00
N GLN A 287 3.68 16.66 17.08
CA GLN A 287 4.79 15.87 17.64
C GLN A 287 5.26 14.80 16.64
N GLY A 288 4.32 14.32 15.84
CA GLY A 288 4.38 13.27 14.82
C GLY A 288 4.74 11.89 15.34
N GLN A 289 4.52 11.60 16.64
CA GLN A 289 4.61 10.27 17.26
C GLN A 289 3.56 10.08 18.35
N VAL A 290 3.30 8.82 18.71
CA VAL A 290 2.40 8.40 19.80
C VAL A 290 3.14 7.40 20.68
N GLU A 291 3.04 7.58 22.00
CA GLU A 291 3.56 6.64 23.01
C GLU A 291 2.47 5.68 23.49
N VAL A 292 2.76 4.38 23.42
CA VAL A 292 1.83 3.28 23.67
C VAL A 292 2.40 2.38 24.76
N HIS A 293 1.62 2.10 25.79
CA HIS A 293 2.06 1.23 26.89
C HIS A 293 2.06 -0.24 26.46
N SER A 294 3.20 -0.90 26.67
CA SER A 294 3.45 -2.31 26.34
C SER A 294 2.63 -3.25 27.23
N VAL A 295 1.85 -4.16 26.65
CA VAL A 295 1.12 -5.17 27.44
C VAL A 295 2.06 -6.09 28.22
N ALA A 296 3.30 -6.30 27.75
CA ALA A 296 4.31 -7.10 28.44
C ALA A 296 4.82 -6.46 29.75
N ALA A 297 4.57 -5.17 29.99
CA ALA A 297 4.97 -4.50 31.22
C ALA A 297 4.06 -4.82 32.44
N ARG A 298 2.88 -5.41 32.23
CA ARG A 298 1.87 -5.63 33.29
C ARG A 298 2.25 -6.64 34.38
N LEU A 299 3.23 -7.51 34.17
CA LEU A 299 3.38 -8.74 34.96
C LEU A 299 4.31 -8.68 36.19
N ALA A 300 5.15 -7.65 36.36
CA ALA A 300 6.05 -7.60 37.51
C ALA A 300 6.50 -6.17 37.87
N GLN A 301 6.70 -5.92 39.16
CA GLN A 301 7.56 -4.83 39.63
C GLN A 301 8.94 -4.97 38.97
N PRO A 302 9.49 -3.92 38.34
CA PRO A 302 10.78 -4.01 37.67
C PRO A 302 11.87 -4.31 38.70
N SER A 303 12.61 -5.40 38.49
CA SER A 303 13.74 -5.74 39.38
C SER A 303 14.76 -4.59 39.46
N GLU A 304 15.52 -4.51 40.55
CA GLU A 304 16.66 -3.56 40.68
C GLU A 304 17.56 -3.56 39.44
N ARG A 305 17.73 -4.73 38.83
CA ARG A 305 18.52 -4.88 37.60
C ARG A 305 17.89 -4.17 36.41
N VAL A 306 16.57 -4.27 36.23
CA VAL A 306 15.84 -3.55 35.16
C VAL A 306 15.89 -2.04 35.39
N LEU A 307 15.64 -1.59 36.63
CA LEU A 307 15.73 -0.17 37.00
C LEU A 307 17.13 0.40 36.76
N PHE A 308 18.18 -0.34 37.15
CA PHE A 308 19.57 0.02 36.82
C PHE A 308 19.78 0.16 35.32
N LEU A 309 19.32 -0.80 34.50
CA LEU A 309 19.51 -0.77 33.05
C LEU A 309 18.72 0.38 32.39
N ARG A 310 17.50 0.69 32.84
CA ARG A 310 16.74 1.87 32.38
C ARG A 310 17.48 3.18 32.66
N LYS A 311 17.99 3.36 33.88
CA LYS A 311 18.81 4.53 34.25
C LYS A 311 20.09 4.64 33.41
N GLN A 312 20.70 3.52 33.03
CA GLN A 312 21.83 3.52 32.09
C GLN A 312 21.40 3.90 30.66
N ILE A 313 20.23 3.47 30.18
CA ILE A 313 19.69 3.88 28.87
C ILE A 313 19.46 5.39 28.85
N GLU A 314 18.73 5.93 29.82
CA GLU A 314 18.47 7.38 29.96
C GLU A 314 19.76 8.20 29.97
N ALA A 315 20.75 7.79 30.77
CA ALA A 315 22.04 8.48 30.84
C ALA A 315 22.84 8.43 29.52
N ASN A 316 22.80 7.30 28.80
CA ASN A 316 23.45 7.20 27.48
C ASN A 316 22.71 8.04 26.43
N GLU A 317 21.38 8.02 26.38
CA GLU A 317 20.60 8.83 25.45
C GLU A 317 20.77 10.33 25.71
N ALA A 318 20.77 10.77 26.97
CA ALA A 318 21.05 12.16 27.33
C ALA A 318 22.44 12.60 26.84
N ALA A 319 23.47 11.76 27.03
CA ALA A 319 24.82 12.03 26.55
C ALA A 319 24.91 12.01 25.00
N TRP A 320 24.15 11.14 24.32
CA TRP A 320 24.08 11.12 22.86
C TRP A 320 23.40 12.36 22.30
N ARG A 321 22.29 12.82 22.91
CA ARG A 321 21.56 14.02 22.44
C ARG A 321 22.46 15.25 22.34
N VAL A 322 23.35 15.46 23.32
CA VAL A 322 24.34 16.55 23.27
C VAL A 322 25.34 16.33 22.13
N ARG A 323 26.03 15.18 22.08
CA ARG A 323 27.05 14.92 21.06
C ARG A 323 26.51 14.94 19.63
N LEU A 324 25.33 14.35 19.41
CA LEU A 324 24.65 14.33 18.12
C LEU A 324 24.27 15.75 17.68
N LYS A 325 23.79 16.60 18.59
CA LYS A 325 23.48 18.01 18.29
C LYS A 325 24.74 18.79 17.88
N ASP A 326 25.83 18.66 18.65
CA ASP A 326 27.08 19.36 18.37
C ASP A 326 27.68 18.91 17.03
N ALA A 327 27.72 17.60 16.78
CA ALA A 327 28.21 17.03 15.51
C ALA A 327 27.31 17.38 14.32
N PHE A 328 25.98 17.42 14.50
CA PHE A 328 25.05 17.89 13.47
C PHE A 328 25.34 19.34 13.08
N VAL A 329 25.48 20.25 14.06
CA VAL A 329 25.80 21.66 13.81
C VAL A 329 27.17 21.83 13.15
N GLN A 330 28.18 21.04 13.54
CA GLN A 330 29.51 21.08 12.91
C GLN A 330 29.48 20.58 11.46
N ASN A 331 28.83 19.44 11.18
CA ASN A 331 28.71 18.92 9.81
C ASN A 331 27.84 19.82 8.93
N LEU A 332 26.80 20.46 9.48
CA LEU A 332 25.97 21.44 8.77
C LEU A 332 26.79 22.69 8.37
N LYS A 333 27.71 23.16 9.22
CA LYS A 333 28.66 24.24 8.88
C LYS A 333 29.62 23.85 7.75
N ALA A 334 30.15 22.62 7.78
CA ALA A 334 31.00 22.13 6.68
C ALA A 334 30.22 22.04 5.36
N LEU A 335 28.98 21.56 5.42
CA LEU A 335 28.07 21.47 4.28
C LEU A 335 27.69 22.86 3.74
N TYR A 336 27.50 23.88 4.59
CA TYR A 336 27.30 25.27 4.18
C TYR A 336 28.47 25.80 3.35
N SER A 337 29.72 25.63 3.81
CA SER A 337 30.91 26.08 3.07
C SER A 337 31.02 25.42 1.69
N HIS A 338 30.77 24.11 1.59
CA HIS A 338 30.69 23.41 0.31
C HIS A 338 29.51 23.92 -0.55
N SER A 339 28.36 24.18 0.06
CA SER A 339 27.14 24.68 -0.59
C SER A 339 27.30 26.09 -1.17
N TYR A 340 28.16 26.92 -0.59
CA TYR A 340 28.50 28.24 -1.16
C TYR A 340 29.39 28.13 -2.40
N MET A 341 30.31 27.15 -2.43
CA MET A 341 31.18 26.89 -3.57
C MET A 341 30.45 26.20 -4.73
N ASN A 342 29.50 25.31 -4.43
CA ASN A 342 28.68 24.64 -5.43
C ASN A 342 27.44 25.48 -5.79
N ARG A 343 27.44 26.11 -6.97
CA ARG A 343 26.30 26.91 -7.46
C ARG A 343 25.05 26.09 -7.86
N GLY A 344 25.13 24.76 -7.85
CA GLY A 344 23.98 23.87 -8.07
C GLY A 344 23.25 23.48 -6.78
N MET A 345 22.32 22.53 -6.91
CA MET A 345 21.58 21.99 -5.76
C MET A 345 22.51 21.28 -4.78
N SER A 346 22.27 21.48 -3.48
CA SER A 346 23.03 20.86 -2.39
C SER A 346 22.11 20.32 -1.31
N LEU A 347 22.65 19.51 -0.41
CA LEU A 347 21.88 18.96 0.72
C LEU A 347 21.62 20.00 1.84
N TYR A 348 22.34 21.14 1.85
CA TYR A 348 22.30 22.11 2.97
C TYR A 348 20.89 22.62 3.34
N PRO A 349 20.05 23.12 2.40
CA PRO A 349 18.74 23.67 2.75
C PRO A 349 17.81 22.66 3.42
N TYR A 350 17.86 21.38 3.00
CA TYR A 350 17.07 20.29 3.58
C TYR A 350 17.43 19.96 5.03
N LEU A 351 18.62 20.36 5.48
CA LEU A 351 19.13 20.15 6.83
C LEU A 351 19.11 21.43 7.68
N SER A 352 18.90 22.61 7.07
CA SER A 352 18.79 23.90 7.77
C SER A 352 17.35 24.38 7.98
N VAL A 353 16.35 23.74 7.35
CA VAL A 353 14.94 24.19 7.35
C VAL A 353 14.15 23.86 8.63
N LEU A 354 14.72 23.05 9.53
CA LEU A 354 14.15 22.69 10.84
C LEU A 354 15.19 22.92 11.95
N ALA A 355 14.72 22.99 13.19
CA ALA A 355 15.61 23.09 14.36
C ALA A 355 16.46 21.80 14.54
N PRO A 356 17.75 21.91 14.94
CA PRO A 356 18.64 20.76 15.15
C PRO A 356 18.07 19.65 16.05
N GLU A 357 17.27 20.04 17.06
CA GLU A 357 16.60 19.17 18.01
C GLU A 357 15.68 18.15 17.32
N VAL A 358 15.03 18.54 16.23
CA VAL A 358 14.11 17.66 15.48
C VAL A 358 14.89 16.51 14.85
N TYR A 359 16.03 16.79 14.22
CA TYR A 359 16.90 15.77 13.63
C TYR A 359 17.50 14.85 14.70
N VAL A 360 17.93 15.41 15.84
CA VAL A 360 18.49 14.62 16.96
C VAL A 360 17.44 13.70 17.57
N ASN A 361 16.19 14.15 17.72
CA ASN A 361 15.08 13.31 18.17
C ASN A 361 14.85 12.14 17.20
N ILE A 362 14.80 12.41 15.89
CA ILE A 362 14.66 11.42 14.83
C ILE A 362 15.80 10.39 14.85
N ILE A 363 17.06 10.83 15.03
CA ILE A 363 18.22 9.93 15.17
C ILE A 363 18.08 9.04 16.41
N ILE A 364 17.74 9.59 17.58
CA ILE A 364 17.58 8.80 18.82
C ILE A 364 16.47 7.76 18.68
N GLN A 365 15.35 8.10 18.04
CA GLN A 365 14.25 7.16 17.76
C GLN A 365 14.72 6.01 16.87
N GLU A 366 15.49 6.30 15.82
CA GLU A 366 16.09 5.28 14.95
C GLU A 366 17.09 4.40 15.69
N MET A 367 17.94 4.98 16.55
CA MET A 367 18.86 4.24 17.42
C MET A 367 18.13 3.28 18.37
N ARG A 368 16.99 3.70 18.95
CA ARG A 368 16.13 2.83 19.79
C ARG A 368 15.60 1.64 18.97
N GLY A 369 15.07 1.88 17.77
CA GLY A 369 14.60 0.84 16.86
C GLY A 369 15.69 -0.15 16.48
N LEU A 370 16.85 0.34 16.04
CA LEU A 370 18.01 -0.49 15.71
C LEU A 370 18.55 -1.28 16.91
N ALA A 371 18.59 -0.69 18.12
CA ALA A 371 19.05 -1.37 19.33
C ALA A 371 18.16 -2.56 19.72
N MET A 372 16.84 -2.42 19.53
CA MET A 372 15.84 -3.45 19.82
C MET A 372 15.66 -4.47 18.67
N SER A 373 16.14 -4.17 17.46
CA SER A 373 16.04 -5.04 16.28
C SER A 373 16.61 -6.46 16.49
N SER A 374 16.19 -7.40 15.63
CA SER A 374 16.66 -8.79 15.69
C SER A 374 18.14 -8.93 15.34
N GLU A 375 18.84 -9.88 15.98
CA GLU A 375 20.21 -10.23 15.61
C GLU A 375 20.30 -10.86 14.20
N THR A 376 19.29 -11.62 13.78
CA THR A 376 19.32 -12.36 12.51
C THR A 376 19.09 -11.49 11.28
N PHE A 377 18.30 -10.41 11.42
CA PHE A 377 17.79 -9.58 10.33
C PHE A 377 18.30 -8.14 10.41
N SER A 378 18.70 -7.55 9.28
CA SER A 378 18.93 -6.11 9.15
C SER A 378 18.50 -5.67 7.75
N PRO A 379 17.73 -4.58 7.60
CA PRO A 379 17.41 -4.02 6.29
C PRO A 379 18.67 -3.59 5.52
N ALA A 380 18.55 -3.41 4.21
CA ALA A 380 19.63 -2.79 3.44
C ALA A 380 19.82 -1.32 3.90
N LEU A 381 21.07 -0.87 4.04
CA LEU A 381 21.37 0.48 4.54
C LEU A 381 20.71 1.60 3.72
N SER A 382 20.47 1.40 2.42
CA SER A 382 19.74 2.34 1.56
C SER A 382 18.26 2.53 1.96
N ILE A 383 17.60 1.48 2.45
CA ILE A 383 16.20 1.54 2.93
C ILE A 383 16.15 2.34 4.23
N LEU A 384 17.09 2.06 5.15
CA LEU A 384 17.22 2.79 6.41
C LEU A 384 17.48 4.30 6.19
N HIS A 385 18.40 4.64 5.27
CA HIS A 385 18.62 6.02 4.86
C HIS A 385 17.34 6.67 4.30
N GLN A 386 16.64 6.03 3.36
CA GLN A 386 15.41 6.61 2.81
C GLN A 386 14.31 6.78 3.87
N GLY A 387 14.12 5.81 4.75
CA GLY A 387 13.15 5.87 5.85
C GLY A 387 13.44 7.02 6.82
N LEU A 388 14.70 7.22 7.20
CA LEU A 388 15.09 8.33 8.07
C LEU A 388 14.92 9.69 7.39
N GLY A 389 15.23 9.79 6.09
CA GLY A 389 14.95 10.98 5.29
C GLY A 389 13.45 11.29 5.19
N ALA A 390 12.61 10.26 5.06
CA ALA A 390 11.15 10.41 5.01
C ALA A 390 10.58 10.93 6.34
N LYS A 391 11.08 10.45 7.50
CA LYS A 391 10.71 10.99 8.83
C LYS A 391 10.97 12.50 8.95
N VAL A 392 12.13 12.96 8.45
CA VAL A 392 12.46 14.40 8.38
C VAL A 392 11.49 15.14 7.46
N MET A 393 11.24 14.61 6.26
CA MET A 393 10.33 15.23 5.29
C MET A 393 8.91 15.39 5.86
N THR A 394 8.39 14.40 6.59
CA THR A 394 7.08 14.50 7.26
C THR A 394 7.05 15.66 8.26
N ARG A 395 8.10 15.86 9.07
CA ARG A 395 8.19 17.01 9.98
C ARG A 395 8.29 18.34 9.24
N TYR A 396 9.02 18.38 8.13
CA TYR A 396 9.07 19.56 7.26
C TYR A 396 7.69 19.92 6.70
N VAL A 397 6.92 18.95 6.19
CA VAL A 397 5.57 19.17 5.66
C VAL A 397 4.61 19.70 6.75
N THR A 398 4.65 19.15 7.97
CA THR A 398 3.85 19.67 9.10
C THR A 398 4.23 21.12 9.41
N ALA A 399 5.52 21.43 9.59
CA ALA A 399 5.99 22.79 9.89
C ALA A 399 5.61 23.81 8.80
N VAL A 400 5.65 23.42 7.51
CA VAL A 400 5.17 24.28 6.41
C VAL A 400 3.67 24.55 6.53
N LYS A 401 2.85 23.56 6.90
CA LYS A 401 1.39 23.76 7.09
C LYS A 401 1.08 24.66 8.30
N GLU A 402 1.90 24.62 9.34
CA GLU A 402 1.80 25.53 10.49
C GLU A 402 2.17 26.97 10.08
N HIS A 403 3.37 27.17 9.52
CA HIS A 403 3.86 28.50 9.13
C HIS A 403 3.03 29.20 8.04
N THR A 404 2.36 28.44 7.16
CA THR A 404 1.51 28.98 6.09
C THR A 404 0.04 29.21 6.50
N GLY A 405 -0.32 28.92 7.75
CA GLY A 405 -1.68 29.07 8.27
C GLY A 405 -2.67 27.97 7.85
N ILE A 406 -2.22 26.97 7.08
CA ILE A 406 -3.06 25.82 6.67
C ILE A 406 -3.56 25.07 7.91
N ALA A 407 -2.70 24.83 8.91
CA ALA A 407 -3.07 24.09 10.13
C ALA A 407 -4.22 24.76 10.90
N ALA A 408 -4.15 26.09 11.06
CA ALA A 408 -5.21 26.87 11.72
C ALA A 408 -6.53 26.82 10.92
N LYS A 409 -6.45 26.91 9.59
CA LYS A 409 -7.64 26.81 8.72
C LYS A 409 -8.26 25.41 8.71
N VAL A 410 -7.45 24.34 8.73
CA VAL A 410 -7.97 22.97 8.91
C VAL A 410 -8.71 22.84 10.22
N THR A 411 -8.14 23.32 11.33
CA THR A 411 -8.77 23.25 12.67
C THR A 411 -10.15 23.91 12.68
N LEU A 412 -10.26 25.13 12.13
CA LEU A 412 -11.51 25.88 12.03
C LEU A 412 -12.60 25.15 11.23
N LEU A 413 -12.23 24.57 10.09
CA LEU A 413 -13.19 23.86 9.23
C LEU A 413 -13.56 22.48 9.80
N TYR A 414 -12.61 21.84 10.46
CA TYR A 414 -12.81 20.54 11.07
C TYR A 414 -13.81 20.61 12.23
N GLU A 415 -13.85 21.70 13.00
CA GLU A 415 -14.88 21.90 14.03
C GLU A 415 -16.32 21.85 13.46
N LYS A 416 -16.54 22.47 12.29
CA LYS A 416 -17.82 22.40 11.57
C LYS A 416 -18.09 21.03 10.93
N TYR A 417 -17.03 20.33 10.51
CA TYR A 417 -17.14 18.96 9.99
C TYR A 417 -17.55 17.96 11.09
N LEU A 418 -17.14 18.17 12.35
CA LEU A 418 -17.61 17.36 13.48
C LEU A 418 -19.12 17.53 13.74
N GLU A 419 -19.67 18.72 13.50
CA GLU A 419 -21.12 18.98 13.59
C GLU A 419 -21.88 18.24 12.47
N TYR A 420 -21.36 18.24 11.25
CA TYR A 420 -21.85 17.39 10.14
C TYR A 420 -21.80 15.90 10.48
N TYR A 421 -20.70 15.41 11.07
CA TYR A 421 -20.53 13.99 11.38
C TYR A 421 -21.63 13.47 12.34
N LEU A 422 -22.08 14.31 13.27
CA LEU A 422 -23.12 13.96 14.23
C LEU A 422 -24.55 14.13 13.67
N SER A 423 -24.82 15.12 12.83
CA SER A 423 -26.14 15.34 12.23
C SER A 423 -26.51 14.24 11.22
N PRO A 424 -27.63 13.51 11.39
CA PRO A 424 -28.17 12.63 10.35
C PRO A 424 -28.64 13.43 9.13
N GLU A 425 -29.31 14.57 9.35
CA GLU A 425 -29.95 15.37 8.30
C GLU A 425 -28.94 15.97 7.32
N LEU A 426 -27.76 16.35 7.81
CA LEU A 426 -26.67 16.84 6.95
C LEU A 426 -26.01 15.70 6.16
N ARG A 427 -25.86 14.51 6.74
CA ARG A 427 -25.30 13.31 6.07
C ARG A 427 -26.23 12.70 5.01
N GLU A 428 -27.54 12.92 5.13
CA GLU A 428 -28.50 12.54 4.09
C GLU A 428 -28.49 13.48 2.88
N ARG A 429 -28.16 14.77 3.11
CA ARG A 429 -28.15 15.81 2.08
C ARG A 429 -26.81 15.94 1.35
N HIS A 430 -25.71 15.57 2.00
CA HIS A 430 -24.35 15.76 1.50
C HIS A 430 -23.48 14.57 1.87
N SER A 431 -22.68 14.09 0.92
CA SER A 431 -21.54 13.23 1.23
C SER A 431 -20.48 14.00 2.02
N ALA A 432 -19.57 13.27 2.68
CA ALA A 432 -18.51 13.90 3.46
C ALA A 432 -17.58 14.77 2.60
N ARG A 433 -17.34 14.37 1.35
CA ARG A 433 -16.62 15.18 0.36
C ARG A 433 -17.36 16.47 0.05
N GLU A 434 -18.65 16.39 -0.27
CA GLU A 434 -19.47 17.54 -0.66
C GLU A 434 -19.58 18.56 0.49
N TYR A 435 -19.80 18.10 1.72
CA TYR A 435 -19.84 19.00 2.87
C TYR A 435 -18.49 19.68 3.13
N TRP A 436 -17.38 18.94 3.00
CA TRP A 436 -16.04 19.53 3.11
C TRP A 436 -15.71 20.51 1.97
N GLN A 437 -16.14 20.20 0.74
CA GLN A 437 -16.05 21.09 -0.42
C GLN A 437 -16.89 22.37 -0.22
N LYS A 438 -18.10 22.25 0.33
CA LYS A 438 -18.95 23.37 0.73
C LYS A 438 -18.26 24.26 1.78
N LEU A 439 -17.73 23.67 2.85
CA LEU A 439 -16.94 24.39 3.86
C LEU A 439 -15.73 25.13 3.25
N LYS A 440 -15.03 24.50 2.30
CA LYS A 440 -13.92 25.14 1.55
C LYS A 440 -14.40 26.32 0.70
N ALA A 441 -15.60 26.25 0.10
CA ALA A 441 -16.16 27.31 -0.71
C ALA A 441 -16.64 28.50 0.13
N GLU A 442 -17.37 28.22 1.22
CA GLU A 442 -17.83 29.22 2.19
C GLU A 442 -16.68 29.93 2.90
N HIS A 443 -15.52 29.27 3.07
CA HIS A 443 -14.33 29.82 3.71
C HIS A 443 -13.13 29.85 2.75
N SER A 444 -13.35 30.46 1.58
CA SER A 444 -12.35 30.61 0.52
C SER A 444 -11.18 31.54 0.88
N ALA A 445 -11.34 32.44 1.86
CA ALA A 445 -10.31 33.38 2.34
C ALA A 445 -9.08 32.70 2.98
N GLY A 446 -7.92 33.37 2.93
CA GLY A 446 -6.65 32.84 3.45
C GLY A 446 -6.08 31.68 2.61
N PRO A 447 -5.33 30.75 3.22
CA PRO A 447 -4.59 29.73 2.48
C PRO A 447 -5.49 28.64 1.84
N SER A 448 -5.01 28.07 0.73
CA SER A 448 -5.60 26.91 0.07
C SER A 448 -5.20 25.63 0.80
N LEU A 449 -6.18 24.81 1.21
CA LEU A 449 -5.93 23.55 1.94
C LEU A 449 -5.26 22.48 1.07
N ASP A 450 -5.56 22.49 -0.23
CA ASP A 450 -5.03 21.63 -1.28
C ASP A 450 -3.79 22.24 -1.95
N SER A 451 -2.95 22.92 -1.15
CA SER A 451 -1.67 23.45 -1.61
C SER A 451 -0.67 22.31 -1.87
N ASP A 452 -0.19 22.23 -3.11
CA ASP A 452 0.82 21.26 -3.56
C ASP A 452 2.22 21.63 -3.01
N ILE A 453 2.57 21.08 -1.85
CA ILE A 453 3.91 21.14 -1.25
C ILE A 453 4.80 20.09 -1.95
N ALA A 454 5.91 20.52 -2.55
CA ALA A 454 6.79 19.60 -3.26
C ALA A 454 7.45 18.58 -2.31
N LEU A 455 7.10 17.30 -2.50
CA LEU A 455 7.75 16.18 -1.84
C LEU A 455 9.21 16.06 -2.28
N TRP A 456 10.08 15.62 -1.38
CA TRP A 456 11.51 15.48 -1.65
C TRP A 456 11.76 14.22 -2.48
N PRO A 457 12.49 14.30 -3.62
CA PRO A 457 12.81 13.12 -4.42
C PRO A 457 13.53 12.03 -3.63
N TYR A 458 13.37 10.78 -4.05
CA TYR A 458 14.00 9.60 -3.44
C TYR A 458 15.50 9.78 -3.12
N HIS A 459 16.29 10.37 -4.03
CA HIS A 459 17.72 10.60 -3.80
C HIS A 459 18.00 11.69 -2.76
N THR A 460 17.11 12.69 -2.61
CA THR A 460 17.20 13.69 -1.53
C THR A 460 16.93 13.02 -0.18
N LEU A 461 15.89 12.18 -0.08
CA LEU A 461 15.61 11.39 1.12
C LEU A 461 16.81 10.51 1.51
N LEU A 462 17.37 9.79 0.54
CA LEU A 462 18.57 8.97 0.70
C LEU A 462 19.77 9.80 1.20
N GLY A 463 19.98 10.99 0.64
CA GLY A 463 21.05 11.91 1.03
C GLY A 463 20.89 12.44 2.46
N VAL A 464 19.69 12.90 2.82
CA VAL A 464 19.36 13.37 4.19
C VAL A 464 19.59 12.25 5.20
N GLY A 465 19.01 11.07 4.97
CA GLY A 465 19.19 9.95 5.89
C GLY A 465 20.63 9.51 6.02
N ARG A 466 21.39 9.46 4.91
CA ARG A 466 22.82 9.11 4.95
C ARG A 466 23.66 10.09 5.75
N PHE A 467 23.38 11.40 5.65
CA PHE A 467 24.04 12.42 6.47
C PHE A 467 23.78 12.20 7.98
N LEU A 468 22.54 11.85 8.34
CA LEU A 468 22.17 11.59 9.74
C LEU A 468 22.76 10.27 10.27
N TYR A 469 22.79 9.22 9.44
CA TYR A 469 23.44 7.94 9.78
C TYR A 469 24.95 8.07 9.96
N ASP A 470 25.62 8.91 9.16
CA ASP A 470 27.06 9.17 9.31
C ASP A 470 27.37 9.78 10.68
N ILE A 471 26.60 10.80 11.10
CA ILE A 471 26.69 11.39 12.45
C ILE A 471 26.40 10.33 13.53
N MET A 472 25.34 9.52 13.34
CA MET A 472 24.94 8.49 14.29
C MET A 472 26.07 7.46 14.52
N ILE A 473 26.67 6.92 13.47
CA ILE A 473 27.72 5.89 13.57
C ILE A 473 28.98 6.42 14.28
N HIS A 474 29.36 7.68 14.02
CA HIS A 474 30.58 8.26 14.59
C HIS A 474 30.42 8.72 16.06
N GLU A 475 29.24 9.22 16.46
CA GLU A 475 29.02 9.83 17.79
C GLU A 475 28.31 8.95 18.81
N ALA A 476 27.51 7.98 18.35
CA ALA A 476 26.89 6.99 19.22
C ALA A 476 27.96 6.04 19.76
N LYS A 477 28.42 6.32 20.97
CA LYS A 477 29.42 5.54 21.71
C LYS A 477 28.84 5.11 23.05
N ILE A 478 29.03 3.85 23.41
CA ILE A 478 28.59 3.20 24.66
C ILE A 478 29.81 2.77 25.48
N ASP A 479 29.73 2.76 26.80
CA ASP A 479 30.79 2.21 27.66
C ASP A 479 30.76 0.67 27.64
N ILE A 480 31.93 0.03 27.48
CA ILE A 480 32.05 -1.43 27.57
C ILE A 480 31.60 -1.97 28.95
N ASN A 481 31.71 -1.13 29.98
CA ASN A 481 31.35 -1.46 31.36
C ASN A 481 29.90 -1.08 31.74
N VAL A 482 29.07 -0.59 30.81
CA VAL A 482 27.69 -0.09 31.06
C VAL A 482 26.77 -1.08 31.81
N LEU A 483 27.05 -2.38 31.73
CA LEU A 483 26.26 -3.43 32.41
C LEU A 483 26.75 -3.73 33.86
N ARG A 484 27.79 -3.07 34.37
CA ARG A 484 28.39 -3.32 35.70
C ARG A 484 27.98 -2.24 36.70
N HIS A 485 27.69 -2.64 37.95
CA HIS A 485 27.33 -1.69 39.02
C HIS A 485 28.53 -0.89 39.55
N SER A 486 29.74 -1.46 39.51
CA SER A 486 30.98 -0.80 39.88
C SER A 486 32.03 -0.96 38.78
N SER A 487 32.47 0.16 38.21
CA SER A 487 33.68 0.25 37.41
C SER A 487 34.23 1.68 37.47
N SER A 488 35.51 1.81 37.79
CA SER A 488 36.23 3.10 37.79
C SER A 488 36.73 3.51 36.41
N THR A 489 36.69 2.60 35.42
CA THR A 489 37.25 2.80 34.09
C THR A 489 36.17 2.81 33.01
N LYS A 490 35.88 3.99 32.46
CA LYS A 490 35.01 4.13 31.28
C LYS A 490 35.82 3.90 30.01
N ARG A 491 35.43 2.91 29.19
CA ARG A 491 36.02 2.68 27.86
C ARG A 491 34.93 2.71 26.81
N MET A 492 34.84 3.85 26.14
CA MET A 492 33.85 4.08 25.09
C MET A 492 34.19 3.27 23.83
N ILE A 493 33.19 2.60 23.28
CA ILE A 493 33.22 1.87 22.00
C ILE A 493 32.04 2.32 21.11
N PRO A 494 32.11 2.19 19.78
CA PRO A 494 30.98 2.48 18.91
C PRO A 494 29.74 1.66 19.30
N ALA A 495 28.58 2.31 19.33
CA ALA A 495 27.30 1.70 19.67
C ALA A 495 26.69 0.96 18.45
N PHE A 496 27.09 1.32 17.24
CA PHE A 496 26.71 0.70 15.97
C PHE A 496 27.93 0.46 15.09
N TYR A 497 27.83 -0.50 14.17
CA TYR A 497 28.88 -0.84 13.20
C TYR A 497 28.28 -1.40 11.90
N ASN A 498 28.98 -1.20 10.78
CA ASN A 498 28.59 -1.73 9.49
C ASN A 498 29.12 -3.14 9.28
N ILE A 499 28.33 -3.98 8.61
CA ILE A 499 28.65 -5.36 8.24
C ILE A 499 28.38 -5.52 6.75
N TYR A 500 29.28 -6.20 6.05
CA TYR A 500 29.07 -6.62 4.66
C TYR A 500 28.70 -8.09 4.65
N ARG A 501 27.48 -8.42 4.17
CA ARG A 501 26.99 -9.79 4.04
C ARG A 501 26.77 -10.12 2.56
N THR A 502 27.47 -11.12 2.06
CA THR A 502 27.22 -11.66 0.73
C THR A 502 26.04 -12.62 0.79
N VAL A 503 25.01 -12.37 -0.02
CA VAL A 503 23.84 -13.22 -0.21
C VAL A 503 23.71 -13.48 -1.71
N GLY A 504 23.87 -14.75 -2.12
CA GLY A 504 24.05 -15.11 -3.53
C GLY A 504 25.22 -14.35 -4.15
N ALA A 505 25.01 -13.77 -5.33
CA ALA A 505 26.00 -12.96 -6.03
C ALA A 505 26.12 -11.49 -5.56
N ARG A 506 25.39 -11.06 -4.51
CA ARG A 506 25.33 -9.65 -4.08
C ARG A 506 25.84 -9.45 -2.66
N THR A 507 26.69 -8.44 -2.47
CA THR A 507 27.09 -7.96 -1.15
C THR A 507 26.14 -6.87 -0.66
N LYS A 508 25.45 -7.11 0.46
CA LYS A 508 24.58 -6.16 1.16
C LYS A 508 25.37 -5.48 2.28
N GLU A 509 25.32 -4.15 2.33
CA GLU A 509 25.76 -3.38 3.50
C GLU A 509 24.60 -3.30 4.50
N GLU A 510 24.85 -3.77 5.72
CA GLU A 510 23.94 -3.81 6.86
C GLU A 510 24.54 -2.99 8.01
N ILE A 511 23.71 -2.29 8.78
CA ILE A 511 24.13 -1.75 10.08
C ILE A 511 23.65 -2.67 11.21
N LYS A 512 24.43 -2.80 12.29
CA LYS A 512 24.03 -3.52 13.50
C LYS A 512 24.37 -2.76 14.79
N PRO A 513 23.52 -2.86 15.83
CA PRO A 513 23.88 -2.44 17.18
C PRO A 513 24.99 -3.33 17.75
N HIS A 514 25.85 -2.77 18.58
CA HIS A 514 26.82 -3.53 19.37
C HIS A 514 26.09 -4.52 20.31
N PRO A 515 26.54 -5.78 20.49
CA PRO A 515 25.82 -6.74 21.32
C PRO A 515 25.57 -6.32 22.78
N LEU A 516 26.39 -5.42 23.33
CA LEU A 516 26.13 -4.80 24.65
C LEU A 516 24.94 -3.83 24.61
N LEU A 517 24.76 -3.08 23.52
CA LEU A 517 23.64 -2.16 23.32
C LEU A 517 22.32 -2.93 23.25
N SER A 518 22.25 -3.98 22.43
CA SER A 518 21.03 -4.80 22.36
C SER A 518 20.73 -5.52 23.69
N LYS A 519 21.75 -5.96 24.43
CA LYS A 519 21.56 -6.51 25.79
C LYS A 519 21.07 -5.45 26.78
N LEU A 520 21.57 -4.23 26.70
CA LEU A 520 21.12 -3.10 27.52
C LEU A 520 19.65 -2.79 27.24
N TYR A 521 19.28 -2.56 25.98
CA TYR A 521 17.90 -2.20 25.60
C TYR A 521 16.89 -3.32 25.85
N ARG A 522 17.18 -4.56 25.45
CA ARG A 522 16.30 -5.71 25.72
C ARG A 522 16.20 -6.01 27.22
N GLY A 523 17.29 -5.86 27.98
CA GLY A 523 17.30 -6.05 29.43
C GLY A 523 16.66 -4.91 30.23
N GLY A 524 16.57 -3.70 29.65
CA GLY A 524 15.86 -2.57 30.24
C GLY A 524 14.33 -2.68 30.20
N ALA A 525 13.79 -3.63 29.41
CA ALA A 525 12.36 -3.96 29.33
C ALA A 525 11.46 -2.70 29.36
N GLN A 526 11.60 -1.87 28.32
CA GLN A 526 10.92 -0.58 28.23
C GLN A 526 9.40 -0.74 28.27
N GLU A 527 8.73 0.10 29.06
CA GLU A 527 7.28 0.03 29.30
C GLU A 527 6.48 0.71 28.19
N GLN A 528 7.12 1.64 27.46
CA GLN A 528 6.54 2.38 26.37
C GLN A 528 7.13 1.94 25.03
N LEU A 529 6.25 1.85 24.03
CA LEU A 529 6.53 1.69 22.62
C LEU A 529 6.21 3.01 21.93
N SER A 530 7.01 3.41 20.95
CA SER A 530 6.82 4.66 20.20
C SER A 530 6.53 4.34 18.74
N PHE A 531 5.47 4.94 18.20
CA PHE A 531 5.02 4.75 16.82
C PHE A 531 4.87 6.12 16.13
N ASP A 532 5.17 6.19 14.84
CA ASP A 532 4.82 7.37 14.03
C ASP A 532 3.28 7.42 13.84
N VAL A 533 2.66 8.61 13.86
CA VAL A 533 1.18 8.75 13.96
C VAL A 533 0.42 8.05 12.84
N GLY A 534 0.96 8.07 11.61
CA GLY A 534 0.35 7.39 10.47
C GLY A 534 0.26 5.87 10.62
N LEU A 535 0.92 5.28 11.63
CA LEU A 535 0.98 3.84 11.88
C LEU A 535 -0.06 3.33 12.90
N VAL A 536 -0.81 4.24 13.54
CA VAL A 536 -1.82 3.93 14.58
C VAL A 536 -3.20 4.50 14.21
N PRO A 537 -4.31 3.97 14.78
CA PRO A 537 -5.66 4.49 14.53
C PRO A 537 -5.81 5.98 14.89
N MET A 538 -6.74 6.68 14.24
CA MET A 538 -7.10 8.04 14.61
C MET A 538 -8.09 8.07 15.77
N VAL A 539 -7.95 9.02 16.70
CA VAL A 539 -8.92 9.24 17.80
C VAL A 539 -10.09 10.15 17.44
N CYS A 540 -10.18 10.59 16.18
CA CYS A 540 -11.31 11.37 15.64
C CYS A 540 -11.63 10.96 14.19
N PRO A 541 -12.83 11.29 13.65
CA PRO A 541 -13.20 10.98 12.26
C PRO A 541 -12.17 11.53 11.25
N PRO A 542 -11.73 10.74 10.26
CA PRO A 542 -10.78 11.21 9.26
C PRO A 542 -11.31 12.38 8.42
N LEU A 543 -10.40 13.22 7.93
CA LEU A 543 -10.71 14.18 6.88
C LEU A 543 -11.12 13.44 5.60
N PRO A 544 -12.12 13.95 4.86
CA PRO A 544 -12.56 13.29 3.64
C PRO A 544 -11.62 13.55 2.48
N TRP A 545 -11.33 12.51 1.71
CA TRP A 545 -10.75 12.62 0.39
C TRP A 545 -11.60 13.54 -0.47
N SER A 546 -10.96 14.56 -1.04
CA SER A 546 -11.60 15.56 -1.91
C SER A 546 -10.76 15.95 -3.13
N CYS A 547 -9.49 15.55 -3.16
CA CYS A 547 -8.62 15.54 -4.35
C CYS A 547 -7.44 14.58 -4.11
N VAL A 548 -6.63 14.31 -5.14
CA VAL A 548 -5.44 13.45 -5.04
C VAL A 548 -4.43 13.93 -3.98
N ASN A 549 -4.41 15.24 -3.70
CA ASN A 549 -3.47 15.89 -2.78
C ASN A 549 -4.05 16.19 -1.39
N SER A 550 -5.31 15.85 -1.09
CA SER A 550 -5.85 15.97 0.28
C SER A 550 -5.23 14.93 1.21
N GLY A 551 -5.21 15.20 2.52
CA GLY A 551 -4.85 14.20 3.54
C GLY A 551 -6.10 13.72 4.30
N VAL A 552 -6.04 12.49 4.82
CA VAL A 552 -7.06 11.90 5.71
C VAL A 552 -6.78 12.16 7.19
N PHE A 553 -5.52 12.39 7.55
CA PHE A 553 -5.10 12.93 8.84
C PHE A 553 -5.17 14.46 8.82
N LEU A 554 -5.19 15.11 9.98
CA LEU A 554 -5.44 16.56 10.09
C LEU A 554 -4.31 17.39 9.45
N LEU A 555 -3.05 17.02 9.68
CA LEU A 555 -1.86 17.67 9.14
C LEU A 555 -0.96 16.69 8.36
N THR A 556 -0.91 15.43 8.76
CA THR A 556 -0.01 14.41 8.22
C THR A 556 -0.43 14.08 6.78
N GLN A 557 0.49 14.27 5.84
CA GLN A 557 0.20 13.93 4.44
C GLN A 557 0.25 12.41 4.23
N THR A 558 -0.73 11.87 3.53
CA THR A 558 -0.83 10.46 3.15
C THR A 558 -1.14 10.39 1.66
N PRO A 559 -0.51 9.51 0.88
CA PRO A 559 -0.82 9.38 -0.54
C PRO A 559 -2.19 8.70 -0.74
N PHE A 560 -2.98 9.22 -1.68
CA PHE A 560 -4.23 8.61 -2.15
C PHE A 560 -4.01 7.18 -2.66
N VAL A 561 -2.93 6.98 -3.41
CA VAL A 561 -2.49 5.68 -3.95
C VAL A 561 -1.11 5.33 -3.41
N ARG A 562 -1.00 4.16 -2.77
CA ARG A 562 0.24 3.59 -2.23
C ARG A 562 1.17 3.19 -3.35
N LEU A 563 2.32 3.86 -3.41
CA LEU A 563 3.37 3.67 -4.40
C LEU A 563 4.74 3.78 -3.70
N PRO A 564 5.77 3.06 -4.18
CA PRO A 564 7.15 3.42 -3.85
C PRO A 564 7.43 4.86 -4.29
N GLU A 565 8.14 5.65 -3.48
CA GLU A 565 8.37 7.09 -3.72
C GLU A 565 8.97 7.41 -5.10
N ALA A 566 9.70 6.47 -5.70
CA ALA A 566 10.25 6.62 -7.04
C ALA A 566 9.21 6.46 -8.19
N ALA A 567 8.09 5.77 -7.96
CA ALA A 567 7.09 5.37 -8.95
C ALA A 567 6.11 6.52 -9.34
N GLN A 568 6.66 7.63 -9.82
CA GLN A 568 5.93 8.90 -10.04
C GLN A 568 4.90 8.88 -11.18
N GLN A 569 4.92 7.90 -12.10
CA GLN A 569 4.04 7.91 -13.28
C GLN A 569 2.55 7.82 -12.91
N GLN A 570 2.16 6.89 -12.03
CA GLN A 570 0.77 6.77 -11.56
C GLN A 570 0.29 8.06 -10.88
N LYS A 571 1.15 8.71 -10.09
CA LYS A 571 0.85 9.99 -9.42
C LYS A 571 0.56 11.09 -10.44
N LEU A 572 1.37 11.22 -11.49
CA LEU A 572 1.15 12.21 -12.55
C LEU A 572 -0.13 11.97 -13.33
N VAL A 573 -0.45 10.71 -13.65
CA VAL A 573 -1.72 10.37 -14.32
C VAL A 573 -2.91 10.78 -13.44
N LEU A 574 -2.89 10.46 -12.15
CA LEU A 574 -3.91 10.89 -11.18
C LEU A 574 -4.03 12.41 -11.07
N GLU A 575 -2.91 13.14 -10.98
CA GLU A 575 -2.89 14.62 -10.93
C GLU A 575 -3.42 15.27 -12.22
N SER A 576 -3.30 14.59 -13.37
CA SER A 576 -3.83 15.05 -14.66
C SER A 576 -5.27 14.61 -14.95
N THR A 577 -5.86 13.74 -14.11
CA THR A 577 -7.22 13.23 -14.29
C THR A 577 -8.23 14.25 -13.74
N PRO A 578 -9.35 14.53 -14.44
CA PRO A 578 -10.42 15.37 -13.91
C PRO A 578 -10.89 14.88 -12.54
N VAL A 579 -11.06 15.79 -11.57
CA VAL A 579 -11.26 15.39 -10.16
C VAL A 579 -12.60 14.68 -9.96
N GLU A 580 -13.60 15.07 -10.73
CA GLU A 580 -14.95 14.50 -10.84
C GLU A 580 -14.97 13.05 -11.32
N GLN A 581 -13.95 12.63 -12.09
CA GLN A 581 -13.77 11.23 -12.50
C GLN A 581 -13.31 10.35 -11.32
N LEU A 582 -12.69 10.93 -10.29
CA LEU A 582 -12.19 10.23 -9.10
C LEU A 582 -13.17 10.25 -7.91
N TYR A 583 -14.28 10.99 -8.03
CA TYR A 583 -15.31 11.11 -6.99
C TYR A 583 -15.86 9.77 -6.46
N PRO A 584 -16.15 8.75 -7.29
CA PRO A 584 -16.59 7.44 -6.78
C PRO A 584 -15.56 6.81 -5.82
N SER A 585 -14.29 6.94 -6.16
CA SER A 585 -13.18 6.39 -5.39
C SER A 585 -12.94 7.17 -4.09
N PHE A 586 -13.06 8.50 -4.11
CA PHE A 586 -12.97 9.31 -2.89
C PHE A 586 -14.10 8.98 -1.92
N ASP A 587 -15.35 8.94 -2.38
CA ASP A 587 -16.50 8.76 -1.49
C ASP A 587 -16.59 7.33 -0.94
N ALA A 588 -16.22 6.31 -1.73
CA ALA A 588 -16.09 4.95 -1.21
C ALA A 588 -15.02 4.83 -0.11
N LEU A 589 -13.84 5.47 -0.26
CA LEU A 589 -12.85 5.53 0.82
C LEU A 589 -13.37 6.28 2.05
N ASN A 590 -14.11 7.39 1.84
CA ASN A 590 -14.68 8.19 2.92
C ASN A 590 -15.70 7.37 3.73
N ILE A 591 -16.60 6.62 3.07
CA ILE A 591 -17.58 5.75 3.73
C ILE A 591 -16.90 4.71 4.63
N LEU A 592 -15.87 4.03 4.11
CA LEU A 592 -15.09 3.05 4.87
C LEU A 592 -14.32 3.68 6.05
N ALA A 593 -13.80 4.89 5.86
CA ALA A 593 -13.03 5.62 6.87
C ALA A 593 -13.88 6.23 7.98
N LEU A 594 -15.16 6.52 7.72
CA LEU A 594 -16.10 7.08 8.69
C LEU A 594 -16.64 6.06 9.69
N CYS A 595 -16.45 4.76 9.46
CA CYS A 595 -16.84 3.70 10.39
C CYS A 595 -16.13 3.87 11.74
N PRO A 596 -16.84 4.12 12.86
CA PRO A 596 -16.24 4.22 14.18
C PRO A 596 -16.07 2.81 14.79
N TRP A 597 -14.91 2.53 15.37
CA TRP A 597 -14.54 1.24 15.95
C TRP A 597 -14.34 1.34 17.46
N ARG A 598 -14.52 0.21 18.14
CA ARG A 598 -14.22 0.01 19.57
C ARG A 598 -13.59 -1.35 19.80
N ILE A 599 -12.93 -1.53 20.94
CA ILE A 599 -12.35 -2.81 21.36
C ILE A 599 -13.40 -3.71 22.02
N ASN A 600 -13.38 -4.99 21.66
CA ASN A 600 -14.04 -6.08 22.39
C ASN A 600 -13.24 -6.38 23.67
N LYS A 601 -13.41 -5.54 24.70
CA LYS A 601 -12.60 -5.60 25.94
C LYS A 601 -12.51 -7.02 26.54
N PRO A 602 -13.61 -7.80 26.68
CA PRO A 602 -13.56 -9.14 27.25
C PRO A 602 -12.81 -10.18 26.40
N VAL A 603 -12.65 -9.97 25.09
CA VAL A 603 -11.83 -10.83 24.23
C VAL A 603 -10.37 -10.37 24.23
N LEU A 604 -10.11 -9.05 24.18
CA LEU A 604 -8.75 -8.51 24.29
C LEU A 604 -8.08 -8.93 25.61
N ASP A 605 -8.80 -8.84 26.74
CA ASP A 605 -8.23 -9.21 28.03
C ASP A 605 -7.82 -10.69 28.09
N LEU A 606 -8.62 -11.58 27.49
CA LEU A 606 -8.30 -13.00 27.39
C LEU A 606 -7.13 -13.29 26.42
N VAL A 607 -7.10 -12.61 25.27
CA VAL A 607 -5.96 -12.72 24.32
C VAL A 607 -4.67 -12.25 24.97
N VAL A 608 -4.71 -11.14 25.71
CA VAL A 608 -3.56 -10.62 26.46
C VAL A 608 -3.16 -11.57 27.58
N GLU A 609 -4.11 -12.14 28.32
CA GLU A 609 -3.83 -13.16 29.34
C GLU A 609 -3.09 -14.37 28.74
N VAL A 610 -3.58 -14.95 27.63
CA VAL A 610 -2.94 -16.09 26.96
C VAL A 610 -1.55 -15.70 26.42
N PHE A 611 -1.41 -14.53 25.78
CA PHE A 611 -0.13 -14.04 25.27
C PHE A 611 0.93 -13.86 26.37
N LEU A 612 0.52 -13.34 27.52
CA LEU A 612 1.36 -13.16 28.70
C LEU A 612 1.68 -14.50 29.38
N ASN A 613 0.74 -15.44 29.39
CA ASN A 613 0.89 -16.81 29.87
C ASN A 613 1.53 -17.74 28.81
N LYS A 614 2.65 -17.31 28.22
CA LYS A 614 3.47 -18.02 27.23
C LYS A 614 2.86 -18.22 25.83
N GLY A 615 1.69 -17.68 25.53
CA GLY A 615 1.02 -17.88 24.24
C GLY A 615 0.50 -19.30 24.02
N SER A 616 -0.05 -19.56 22.84
CA SER A 616 -0.61 -20.88 22.48
C SER A 616 -0.56 -21.10 20.97
N GLN A 617 0.07 -22.19 20.54
CA GLN A 617 0.06 -22.61 19.14
C GLN A 617 -1.32 -23.08 18.67
N GLU A 618 -2.16 -23.61 19.57
CA GLU A 618 -3.54 -24.02 19.28
C GLU A 618 -4.41 -22.80 18.91
N LEU A 619 -4.22 -21.68 19.61
CA LEU A 619 -5.04 -20.47 19.47
C LEU A 619 -4.40 -19.38 18.58
N ASP A 620 -3.37 -19.73 17.79
CA ASP A 620 -2.55 -18.81 16.99
C ASP A 620 -2.04 -17.56 17.75
N ILE A 621 -1.70 -17.72 19.03
CA ILE A 621 -1.06 -16.67 19.85
C ILE A 621 0.44 -16.98 19.95
N PRO A 622 1.32 -16.12 19.40
CA PRO A 622 2.76 -16.40 19.35
C PRO A 622 3.39 -16.67 20.72
N MET A 623 4.08 -17.80 20.83
CA MET A 623 4.84 -18.16 22.02
C MET A 623 6.16 -17.37 22.09
N PRO A 624 6.62 -16.93 23.27
CA PRO A 624 7.86 -16.17 23.41
C PRO A 624 9.09 -17.04 23.11
N PRO A 625 10.24 -16.44 22.72
CA PRO A 625 11.46 -17.18 22.38
C PRO A 625 12.12 -17.96 23.54
N SER A 626 11.55 -17.94 24.74
CA SER A 626 11.90 -18.78 25.89
C SER A 626 11.40 -20.22 25.74
N GLU A 627 10.27 -20.43 25.07
CA GLU A 627 9.68 -21.76 24.87
C GLU A 627 10.33 -22.53 23.70
N CYS A 628 11.28 -21.91 22.99
CA CYS A 628 12.07 -22.60 21.98
C CYS A 628 13.06 -23.57 22.64
N PRO A 629 13.10 -24.86 22.24
CA PRO A 629 14.02 -25.84 22.81
C PRO A 629 15.49 -25.41 22.80
N ALA A 630 16.22 -25.82 23.84
CA ALA A 630 17.65 -25.56 23.96
C ALA A 630 18.43 -26.21 22.81
N ALA A 631 19.36 -25.46 22.20
CA ALA A 631 20.15 -25.95 21.09
C ALA A 631 21.09 -27.10 21.53
N PRO A 632 21.19 -28.21 20.77
CA PRO A 632 22.01 -29.35 21.14
C PRO A 632 23.50 -28.97 21.21
N LYS A 633 24.21 -29.55 22.17
CA LYS A 633 25.65 -29.32 22.40
C LYS A 633 26.47 -30.37 21.65
N PHE A 634 27.66 -29.98 21.18
CA PHE A 634 28.65 -30.96 20.72
C PHE A 634 29.12 -31.81 21.92
N GLN A 635 29.17 -33.13 21.72
CA GLN A 635 29.71 -34.07 22.70
C GLN A 635 31.13 -34.49 22.31
N THR A 636 31.96 -34.79 23.30
CA THR A 636 33.32 -35.27 23.11
C THR A 636 33.29 -36.65 22.44
N GLY A 637 34.05 -36.85 21.36
CA GLY A 637 34.08 -38.10 20.59
C GLY A 637 33.22 -38.13 19.31
N MET A 638 32.31 -37.17 19.10
CA MET A 638 31.46 -37.12 17.89
C MET A 638 32.28 -37.10 16.58
N THR A 639 31.83 -37.92 15.62
CA THR A 639 32.31 -37.97 14.24
C THR A 639 32.02 -36.68 13.46
N LYS A 640 32.63 -36.51 12.27
CA LYS A 640 32.34 -35.37 11.39
C LYS A 640 30.85 -35.32 10.99
N LEU A 641 30.23 -36.46 10.71
CA LEU A 641 28.83 -36.56 10.28
C LEU A 641 27.85 -36.15 11.40
N GLU A 642 28.10 -36.59 12.63
CA GLU A 642 27.30 -36.21 13.79
C GLU A 642 27.47 -34.72 14.13
N LYS A 643 28.69 -34.18 14.05
CA LYS A 643 28.94 -32.74 14.18
C LYS A 643 28.21 -31.93 13.10
N ALA A 644 28.13 -32.43 11.87
CA ALA A 644 27.33 -31.81 10.82
C ALA A 644 25.82 -31.86 11.12
N LYS A 645 25.29 -33.00 11.59
CA LYS A 645 23.89 -33.15 12.02
C LYS A 645 23.54 -32.16 13.14
N VAL A 646 24.31 -32.14 14.23
CA VAL A 646 24.14 -31.19 15.35
C VAL A 646 24.24 -29.75 14.86
N SER A 647 25.13 -29.43 13.92
CA SER A 647 25.24 -28.07 13.36
C SER A 647 23.98 -27.66 12.57
N ARG A 648 23.38 -28.56 11.78
CA ARG A 648 22.11 -28.31 11.09
C ARG A 648 20.97 -28.12 12.09
N GLU A 649 20.85 -28.99 13.09
CA GLU A 649 19.82 -28.88 14.15
C GLU A 649 19.92 -27.56 14.91
N ARG A 650 21.14 -27.13 15.27
CA ARG A 650 21.38 -25.82 15.90
C ARG A 650 21.00 -24.65 14.98
N MET A 651 21.21 -24.77 13.67
CA MET A 651 20.81 -23.75 12.69
C MET A 651 19.29 -23.66 12.57
N VAL A 652 18.60 -24.80 12.48
CA VAL A 652 17.12 -24.88 12.44
C VAL A 652 16.50 -24.30 13.72
N LEU A 653 17.00 -24.66 14.89
CA LEU A 653 16.51 -24.10 16.17
C LEU A 653 16.81 -22.60 16.30
N LYS A 654 17.97 -22.12 15.84
CA LYS A 654 18.27 -20.68 15.80
C LYS A 654 17.29 -19.93 14.90
N ARG A 655 16.94 -20.51 13.75
CA ARG A 655 15.96 -19.96 12.81
C ARG A 655 14.55 -19.94 13.43
N LYS A 656 14.06 -21.07 13.96
CA LYS A 656 12.76 -21.17 14.64
C LYS A 656 12.64 -20.15 15.77
N ARG A 657 13.68 -19.98 16.59
CA ARG A 657 13.71 -18.97 17.67
C ARG A 657 13.59 -17.54 17.17
N ALA A 658 14.16 -17.22 15.99
CA ALA A 658 14.04 -15.91 15.38
C ALA A 658 12.64 -15.68 14.79
N GLU A 659 12.06 -16.69 14.14
CA GLU A 659 10.68 -16.65 13.62
C GLU A 659 9.67 -16.45 14.77
N MET A 660 9.83 -17.19 15.88
CA MET A 660 9.04 -16.98 17.11
C MET A 660 9.19 -15.56 17.67
N TYR A 661 10.41 -14.99 17.69
CA TYR A 661 10.62 -13.62 18.17
C TYR A 661 9.93 -12.58 17.29
N SER A 662 10.01 -12.72 15.98
CA SER A 662 9.32 -11.84 15.02
C SER A 662 7.80 -11.87 15.25
N LEU A 663 7.19 -13.05 15.27
CA LEU A 663 5.74 -13.20 15.50
C LEU A 663 5.33 -12.66 16.88
N TRP A 664 6.14 -12.89 17.92
CA TRP A 664 5.87 -12.38 19.27
C TRP A 664 5.96 -10.84 19.34
N CYS A 665 6.90 -10.21 18.64
CA CYS A 665 6.98 -8.75 18.56
C CYS A 665 5.83 -8.13 17.76
N ASP A 666 5.40 -8.76 16.67
CA ASP A 666 4.23 -8.33 15.88
C ASP A 666 2.94 -8.39 16.71
N ALA A 667 2.72 -9.49 17.44
CA ALA A 667 1.62 -9.61 18.39
C ALA A 667 1.74 -8.59 19.54
N LEU A 668 2.94 -8.36 20.09
CA LEU A 668 3.16 -7.35 21.13
C LEU A 668 2.71 -5.96 20.66
N TYR A 669 3.07 -5.55 19.45
CA TYR A 669 2.68 -4.23 18.91
C TYR A 669 1.16 -4.15 18.71
N LYS A 670 0.55 -5.17 18.09
CA LYS A 670 -0.91 -5.26 17.91
C LYS A 670 -1.68 -5.15 19.22
N LEU A 671 -1.30 -5.96 20.22
CA LEU A 671 -1.99 -6.00 21.51
C LEU A 671 -1.73 -4.76 22.36
N SER A 672 -0.55 -4.15 22.25
CA SER A 672 -0.25 -2.89 22.96
C SER A 672 -1.02 -1.70 22.37
N ILE A 673 -1.12 -1.61 21.03
CA ILE A 673 -1.99 -0.63 20.38
C ILE A 673 -3.45 -0.89 20.77
N ALA A 674 -3.97 -2.11 20.60
CA ALA A 674 -5.34 -2.44 20.99
C ALA A 674 -5.64 -2.11 22.47
N ASN A 675 -4.70 -2.37 23.38
CA ASN A 675 -4.85 -2.02 24.80
C ASN A 675 -4.80 -0.50 25.07
N HIS A 676 -4.05 0.28 24.29
CA HIS A 676 -4.06 1.75 24.38
C HIS A 676 -5.41 2.34 23.94
N PHE A 677 -6.06 1.75 22.93
CA PHE A 677 -7.39 2.16 22.46
C PHE A 677 -8.56 1.45 23.19
N LYS A 678 -8.29 0.64 24.23
CA LYS A 678 -9.27 -0.24 24.92
C LYS A 678 -10.55 0.47 25.34
N ASP A 679 -10.41 1.69 25.85
CA ASP A 679 -11.50 2.47 26.45
C ASP A 679 -11.96 3.66 25.57
N ARG A 680 -11.61 3.66 24.28
CA ARG A 680 -11.87 4.76 23.33
C ARG A 680 -12.60 4.28 22.07
N VAL A 681 -13.26 5.22 21.40
CA VAL A 681 -13.70 5.08 20.00
C VAL A 681 -12.58 5.60 19.10
N PHE A 682 -12.34 4.93 17.98
CA PHE A 682 -11.28 5.27 17.02
C PHE A 682 -11.70 4.96 15.59
N TRP A 683 -10.95 5.49 14.62
CA TRP A 683 -11.24 5.36 13.20
C TRP A 683 -10.02 4.86 12.42
N PHE A 684 -10.29 4.13 11.34
CA PHE A 684 -9.31 3.71 10.36
C PHE A 684 -9.41 4.60 9.12
N PRO A 685 -8.54 5.62 8.95
CA PRO A 685 -8.41 6.28 7.64
C PRO A 685 -8.01 5.25 6.59
N HIS A 686 -8.54 5.37 5.37
CA HIS A 686 -8.28 4.44 4.27
C HIS A 686 -7.63 5.12 3.06
N ASN A 687 -6.82 4.37 2.33
CA ASN A 687 -6.31 4.68 0.99
C ASN A 687 -6.19 3.38 0.17
N MET A 688 -5.63 3.41 -1.04
CA MET A 688 -5.62 2.24 -1.94
C MET A 688 -4.24 1.91 -2.53
N ASP A 689 -4.06 0.71 -3.08
CA ASP A 689 -2.93 0.41 -3.97
C ASP A 689 -3.17 0.93 -5.39
N PHE A 690 -2.17 0.80 -6.26
CA PHE A 690 -2.24 1.26 -7.66
C PHE A 690 -3.34 0.60 -8.50
N ARG A 691 -3.89 -0.53 -8.07
CA ARG A 691 -4.98 -1.27 -8.74
C ARG A 691 -6.36 -0.81 -8.25
N GLY A 692 -6.38 0.00 -7.19
CA GLY A 692 -7.57 0.47 -6.50
C GLY A 692 -7.97 -0.36 -5.28
N ARG A 693 -7.27 -1.44 -4.90
CA ARG A 693 -7.67 -2.22 -3.70
C ARG A 693 -7.47 -1.37 -2.44
N VAL A 694 -8.45 -1.40 -1.54
CA VAL A 694 -8.50 -0.50 -0.39
C VAL A 694 -7.87 -1.11 0.87
N TYR A 695 -7.20 -0.25 1.67
CA TYR A 695 -6.50 -0.62 2.90
C TYR A 695 -6.60 0.48 3.96
N PRO A 696 -6.75 0.13 5.25
CA PRO A 696 -6.50 1.04 6.37
C PRO A 696 -5.07 1.59 6.33
N CYS A 697 -4.88 2.89 6.50
CA CYS A 697 -3.55 3.51 6.60
C CYS A 697 -2.71 2.96 7.77
N PRO A 698 -3.27 2.76 8.99
CA PRO A 698 -2.52 2.21 10.13
C PRO A 698 -2.12 0.73 9.90
N PRO A 699 -0.82 0.39 9.75
CA PRO A 699 -0.43 -0.94 9.29
C PRO A 699 -0.49 -2.05 10.34
N HIS A 700 -0.30 -1.71 11.62
CA HIS A 700 -0.06 -2.71 12.66
C HIS A 700 -1.34 -3.35 13.18
N PHE A 701 -2.34 -2.54 13.52
CA PHE A 701 -3.61 -2.96 14.11
C PHE A 701 -4.76 -2.39 13.28
N ASN A 702 -5.49 -3.26 12.56
CA ASN A 702 -6.65 -2.93 11.73
C ASN A 702 -7.47 -4.20 11.37
N HIS A 703 -8.68 -4.04 10.85
CA HIS A 703 -9.61 -5.16 10.58
C HIS A 703 -9.20 -6.10 9.44
N LEU A 704 -8.23 -5.73 8.59
CA LEU A 704 -7.63 -6.65 7.60
C LEU A 704 -6.68 -7.67 8.26
N GLY A 705 -6.39 -7.55 9.56
CA GLY A 705 -5.52 -8.44 10.33
C GLY A 705 -6.00 -9.89 10.47
N SER A 706 -5.31 -10.65 11.32
CA SER A 706 -5.62 -12.06 11.64
C SER A 706 -6.88 -12.21 12.49
N ASP A 707 -7.36 -13.45 12.65
CA ASP A 707 -8.51 -13.81 13.48
C ASP A 707 -8.53 -13.11 14.86
N VAL A 708 -7.42 -13.18 15.59
CA VAL A 708 -7.20 -12.46 16.86
C VAL A 708 -7.59 -10.98 16.75
N VAL A 709 -7.14 -10.29 15.71
CA VAL A 709 -7.36 -8.84 15.51
C VAL A 709 -8.82 -8.55 15.15
N ARG A 710 -9.47 -9.45 14.39
CA ARG A 710 -10.89 -9.32 14.03
C ARG A 710 -11.80 -9.59 15.23
N GLY A 711 -11.52 -10.62 16.02
CA GLY A 711 -12.28 -10.95 17.23
C GLY A 711 -12.23 -9.88 18.33
N ILE A 712 -11.17 -9.05 18.36
CA ILE A 712 -11.06 -7.90 19.29
C ILE A 712 -11.64 -6.59 18.76
N LEU A 713 -12.14 -6.53 17.51
CA LEU A 713 -12.72 -5.34 16.91
C LEU A 713 -14.26 -5.43 16.81
N LEU A 714 -14.93 -4.34 17.15
CA LEU A 714 -16.39 -4.19 17.04
C LEU A 714 -16.73 -2.83 16.43
N PHE A 715 -17.91 -2.72 15.83
CA PHE A 715 -18.46 -1.40 15.49
C PHE A 715 -18.79 -0.63 16.76
N ALA A 716 -18.35 0.63 16.85
CA ALA A 716 -18.69 1.48 18.00
C ALA A 716 -20.18 1.83 18.03
N ARG A 717 -20.78 2.03 16.84
CA ARG A 717 -22.23 2.12 16.68
C ARG A 717 -22.81 0.71 16.65
N GLY A 718 -23.74 0.42 17.56
CA GLY A 718 -24.50 -0.83 17.55
C GLY A 718 -25.86 -0.65 16.89
N GLU A 719 -26.45 -1.75 16.43
CA GLU A 719 -27.78 -1.81 15.81
C GLU A 719 -28.64 -2.88 16.49
N PRO A 720 -29.95 -2.68 16.66
CA PRO A 720 -30.85 -3.71 17.19
C PRO A 720 -30.95 -4.87 16.19
N LEU A 721 -30.91 -6.12 16.68
CA LEU A 721 -30.95 -7.31 15.82
C LEU A 721 -32.21 -7.41 14.93
N GLY A 722 -33.34 -6.83 15.35
CA GLY A 722 -34.61 -6.98 14.65
C GLY A 722 -35.04 -8.44 14.51
N GLU A 723 -35.93 -8.73 13.56
CA GLU A 723 -36.54 -10.06 13.43
C GLU A 723 -35.56 -11.15 12.94
N ARG A 724 -34.54 -10.80 12.12
CA ARG A 724 -33.62 -11.78 11.52
C ARG A 724 -32.16 -11.69 11.97
N GLY A 725 -31.77 -10.67 12.74
CA GLY A 725 -30.36 -10.47 13.11
C GLY A 725 -29.79 -11.57 14.01
N LEU A 726 -30.60 -12.17 14.89
CA LEU A 726 -30.14 -13.30 15.71
C LEU A 726 -29.86 -14.54 14.86
N ASP A 727 -30.64 -14.78 13.81
CA ASP A 727 -30.41 -15.90 12.90
C ASP A 727 -29.17 -15.65 12.03
N TRP A 728 -28.95 -14.41 11.57
CA TRP A 728 -27.71 -14.03 10.89
C TRP A 728 -26.48 -14.17 11.78
N LEU A 729 -26.54 -13.78 13.07
CA LEU A 729 -25.47 -14.06 14.04
C LEU A 729 -25.19 -15.56 14.19
N LYS A 730 -26.24 -16.39 14.29
CA LYS A 730 -26.09 -17.86 14.40
C LYS A 730 -25.49 -18.49 13.14
N VAL A 731 -25.92 -18.08 11.96
CA VAL A 731 -25.34 -18.53 10.68
C VAL A 731 -23.89 -18.06 10.57
N HIS A 732 -23.59 -16.82 10.94
CA HIS A 732 -22.24 -16.27 10.95
C HIS A 732 -21.31 -17.06 11.90
N LEU A 733 -21.78 -17.38 13.11
CA LEU A 733 -21.06 -18.23 14.07
C LEU A 733 -20.67 -19.57 13.44
N ILE A 734 -21.61 -20.26 12.78
CA ILE A 734 -21.30 -21.54 12.11
C ILE A 734 -20.36 -21.34 10.91
N ASN A 735 -20.48 -20.25 10.14
CA ASN A 735 -19.52 -19.93 9.08
C ASN A 735 -18.08 -19.83 9.63
N LEU A 736 -17.88 -19.16 10.78
CA LEU A 736 -16.59 -19.00 11.45
C LEU A 736 -16.00 -20.32 11.98
N THR A 737 -16.84 -21.28 12.42
CA THR A 737 -16.35 -22.61 12.83
C THR A 737 -15.66 -23.37 11.70
N GLY A 738 -15.98 -23.04 10.45
CA GLY A 738 -15.55 -23.79 9.27
C GLY A 738 -16.39 -25.04 8.96
N LEU A 739 -17.33 -25.39 9.84
CA LEU A 739 -18.25 -26.53 9.69
C LEU A 739 -19.38 -26.20 8.69
N LYS A 740 -20.08 -27.24 8.21
CA LYS A 740 -21.30 -27.13 7.39
C LYS A 740 -21.18 -26.24 6.11
N LYS A 741 -19.98 -25.99 5.60
CA LYS A 741 -19.71 -25.16 4.40
C LYS A 741 -20.49 -25.53 3.13
N ARG A 742 -20.83 -26.81 2.94
CA ARG A 742 -21.61 -27.31 1.79
C ARG A 742 -23.12 -27.33 2.04
N GLU A 743 -23.56 -26.96 3.23
CA GLU A 743 -24.96 -26.95 3.62
C GLU A 743 -25.57 -25.54 3.43
N PRO A 744 -26.88 -25.45 3.15
CA PRO A 744 -27.59 -24.18 3.01
C PRO A 744 -27.68 -23.43 4.35
N ALA A 745 -27.96 -22.13 4.30
CA ALA A 745 -28.04 -21.28 5.50
C ALA A 745 -29.07 -21.78 6.54
N SER A 746 -30.17 -22.39 6.10
CA SER A 746 -31.18 -23.01 6.96
C SER A 746 -30.65 -24.18 7.79
N GLU A 747 -29.81 -25.04 7.21
CA GLU A 747 -29.17 -26.15 7.92
C GLU A 747 -28.04 -25.67 8.84
N ARG A 748 -27.32 -24.59 8.46
CA ARG A 748 -26.37 -23.92 9.37
C ARG A 748 -27.08 -23.35 10.59
N LEU A 749 -28.25 -22.71 10.40
CA LEU A 749 -29.06 -22.19 11.50
C LEU A 749 -29.62 -23.29 12.41
N LYS A 750 -30.11 -24.41 11.86
CA LYS A 750 -30.51 -25.58 12.66
C LYS A 750 -29.36 -26.09 13.52
N PHE A 751 -28.19 -26.30 12.92
CA PHE A 751 -27.00 -26.75 13.62
C PHE A 751 -26.54 -25.75 14.72
N ALA A 752 -26.67 -24.44 14.47
CA ALA A 752 -26.40 -23.42 15.50
C ALA A 752 -27.34 -23.53 16.72
N ASN A 753 -28.61 -23.89 16.50
CA ASN A 753 -29.58 -24.10 17.58
C ASN A 753 -29.31 -25.42 18.33
N GLU A 754 -28.90 -26.49 17.65
CA GLU A 754 -28.45 -27.75 18.26
C GLU A 754 -27.22 -27.54 19.15
N MET A 755 -26.25 -26.74 18.66
CA MET A 755 -24.99 -26.45 19.35
C MET A 755 -25.10 -25.33 20.41
N LEU A 756 -26.31 -24.82 20.70
CA LEU A 756 -26.49 -23.71 21.66
C LEU A 756 -25.86 -23.98 23.05
N PRO A 757 -25.89 -25.20 23.63
CA PRO A 757 -25.18 -25.48 24.88
C PRO A 757 -23.66 -25.29 24.82
N GLU A 758 -23.02 -25.59 23.68
CA GLU A 758 -21.58 -25.38 23.46
C GLU A 758 -21.24 -23.91 23.22
N ILE A 759 -22.15 -23.19 22.56
CA ILE A 759 -22.05 -21.74 22.32
C ILE A 759 -22.11 -20.98 23.65
N LEU A 760 -23.08 -21.30 24.51
CA LEU A 760 -23.22 -20.69 25.83
C LEU A 760 -22.05 -21.04 26.76
N ASP A 761 -21.60 -22.30 26.77
CA ASP A 761 -20.43 -22.73 27.55
C ASP A 761 -19.15 -22.01 27.11
N SER A 762 -18.93 -21.88 25.79
CA SER A 762 -17.80 -21.13 25.23
C SER A 762 -17.83 -19.65 25.59
N ALA A 763 -19.02 -19.06 25.69
CA ALA A 763 -19.20 -17.65 26.05
C ALA A 763 -18.91 -17.36 27.54
N ASP A 764 -19.31 -18.27 28.42
CA ASP A 764 -19.21 -18.14 29.88
C ASP A 764 -17.86 -18.61 30.43
N ASN A 765 -17.39 -19.77 29.96
CA ASN A 765 -16.24 -20.50 30.48
C ASN A 765 -15.17 -20.74 29.39
N PRO A 766 -14.66 -19.69 28.69
CA PRO A 766 -13.86 -19.86 27.48
C PRO A 766 -12.57 -20.67 27.68
N MET A 767 -11.98 -20.67 28.88
CA MET A 767 -10.75 -21.41 29.19
C MET A 767 -10.96 -22.63 30.10
N THR A 768 -12.07 -22.66 30.84
CA THR A 768 -12.36 -23.65 31.90
C THR A 768 -13.47 -24.63 31.56
N GLY A 769 -14.29 -24.33 30.55
CA GLY A 769 -15.37 -25.17 30.04
C GLY A 769 -14.88 -26.18 29.00
N ARG A 770 -15.76 -26.54 28.06
CA ARG A 770 -15.49 -27.53 27.00
C ARG A 770 -14.65 -26.99 25.84
N ARG A 771 -14.38 -25.67 25.82
CA ARG A 771 -13.52 -24.97 24.85
C ARG A 771 -13.90 -25.22 23.37
N TRP A 772 -15.18 -25.51 23.08
CA TRP A 772 -15.63 -25.84 21.72
C TRP A 772 -15.18 -24.81 20.66
N TRP A 773 -15.27 -23.52 20.99
CA TRP A 773 -14.79 -22.42 20.14
C TRP A 773 -13.34 -22.57 19.65
N ALA A 774 -12.44 -23.13 20.47
CA ALA A 774 -11.01 -23.26 20.16
C ALA A 774 -10.72 -24.28 19.04
N SER A 775 -11.68 -25.16 18.72
CA SER A 775 -11.57 -26.13 17.62
C SER A 775 -11.98 -25.59 16.24
N SER A 776 -12.39 -24.32 16.18
CA SER A 776 -12.88 -23.64 14.97
C SER A 776 -11.76 -23.24 14.01
N GLU A 777 -12.08 -23.01 12.72
CA GLU A 777 -11.13 -22.39 11.78
C GLU A 777 -10.77 -20.95 12.17
N GLU A 778 -11.73 -20.16 12.67
CA GLU A 778 -11.52 -18.78 13.13
C GLU A 778 -11.91 -18.66 14.62
N PRO A 779 -11.07 -19.13 15.56
CA PRO A 779 -11.47 -19.34 16.95
C PRO A 779 -11.82 -18.05 17.71
N TRP A 780 -11.05 -16.96 17.57
CA TRP A 780 -11.29 -15.72 18.33
C TRP A 780 -12.51 -14.95 17.84
N GLN A 781 -12.76 -14.92 16.53
CA GLN A 781 -14.05 -14.45 15.98
C GLN A 781 -15.20 -15.35 16.43
N THR A 782 -15.02 -16.68 16.45
CA THR A 782 -16.06 -17.61 16.95
C THR A 782 -16.39 -17.33 18.42
N LEU A 783 -15.38 -17.14 19.29
CA LEU A 783 -15.60 -16.79 20.69
C LEU A 783 -16.31 -15.44 20.85
N ALA A 784 -15.93 -14.41 20.07
CA ALA A 784 -16.62 -13.13 20.07
C ALA A 784 -18.10 -13.30 19.68
N CYS A 785 -18.38 -14.11 18.65
CA CYS A 785 -19.73 -14.41 18.20
C CYS A 785 -20.54 -15.25 19.21
N CYS A 786 -19.92 -16.21 19.89
CA CYS A 786 -20.56 -16.97 20.97
C CYS A 786 -21.04 -16.06 22.09
N ARG A 787 -20.23 -15.05 22.47
CA ARG A 787 -20.59 -14.08 23.52
C ARG A 787 -21.72 -13.15 23.10
N GLU A 788 -21.72 -12.68 21.85
CA GLU A 788 -22.79 -11.85 21.31
C GLU A 788 -24.13 -12.64 21.23
N VAL A 789 -24.09 -13.89 20.75
CA VAL A 789 -25.26 -14.79 20.73
C VAL A 789 -25.76 -15.09 22.14
N ALA A 790 -24.87 -15.37 23.09
CA ALA A 790 -25.24 -15.62 24.49
C ALA A 790 -25.90 -14.38 25.12
N ALA A 791 -25.37 -13.19 24.89
CA ALA A 791 -25.94 -11.94 25.37
C ALA A 791 -27.31 -11.64 24.74
N ALA A 792 -27.46 -11.86 23.43
CA ALA A 792 -28.72 -11.67 22.72
C ALA A 792 -29.81 -12.64 23.22
N VAL A 793 -29.52 -13.95 23.31
CA VAL A 793 -30.47 -14.98 23.76
C VAL A 793 -30.88 -14.81 25.23
N ARG A 794 -30.01 -14.24 26.07
CA ARG A 794 -30.31 -13.93 27.48
C ARG A 794 -31.00 -12.59 27.70
N SER A 795 -31.14 -11.77 26.65
CA SER A 795 -31.83 -10.48 26.75
C SER A 795 -33.36 -10.66 26.81
N PRO A 796 -34.12 -9.71 27.41
CA PRO A 796 -35.58 -9.84 27.52
C PRO A 796 -36.35 -9.89 26.20
N ASP A 797 -35.81 -9.27 25.14
CA ASP A 797 -36.28 -9.39 23.76
C ASP A 797 -35.05 -9.36 22.84
N PRO A 798 -34.60 -10.52 22.30
CA PRO A 798 -33.43 -10.60 21.44
C PRO A 798 -33.47 -9.65 20.23
N ARG A 799 -34.66 -9.28 19.74
CA ARG A 799 -34.80 -8.37 18.59
C ARG A 799 -34.43 -6.93 18.93
N ARG A 800 -34.50 -6.56 20.21
CA ARG A 800 -34.12 -5.25 20.74
C ARG A 800 -32.69 -5.22 21.29
N TYR A 801 -32.00 -6.36 21.34
CA TYR A 801 -30.59 -6.41 21.71
C TYR A 801 -29.75 -5.62 20.70
N VAL A 802 -28.99 -4.64 21.18
CA VAL A 802 -28.12 -3.79 20.37
C VAL A 802 -26.78 -4.51 20.18
N CYS A 803 -26.58 -5.04 18.98
CA CYS A 803 -25.40 -5.80 18.58
C CYS A 803 -24.32 -4.88 18.00
N HIS A 804 -23.06 -5.15 18.36
CA HIS A 804 -21.88 -4.42 17.89
C HIS A 804 -20.95 -5.27 17.00
N LEU A 805 -21.18 -6.59 16.96
CA LEU A 805 -20.40 -7.52 16.14
C LEU A 805 -20.74 -7.38 14.65
N PRO A 806 -19.74 -7.21 13.75
CA PRO A 806 -19.96 -7.29 12.31
C PRO A 806 -20.32 -8.73 11.88
N VAL A 807 -21.16 -8.86 10.85
CA VAL A 807 -21.42 -10.13 10.16
C VAL A 807 -20.82 -10.09 8.77
N HIS A 808 -20.11 -11.15 8.41
CA HIS A 808 -19.32 -11.24 7.18
C HIS A 808 -20.05 -12.05 6.10
N GLN A 809 -20.00 -11.59 4.86
CA GLN A 809 -20.42 -12.32 3.65
C GLN A 809 -19.27 -12.30 2.64
N ASP A 810 -18.85 -13.47 2.15
CA ASP A 810 -17.62 -13.62 1.36
C ASP A 810 -17.92 -14.17 -0.06
N GLY A 811 -17.20 -13.65 -1.05
CA GLY A 811 -17.36 -14.05 -2.45
C GLY A 811 -16.82 -15.46 -2.71
N SER A 812 -17.54 -16.26 -3.50
CA SER A 812 -17.15 -17.65 -3.83
C SER A 812 -16.00 -17.72 -4.84
N CYS A 813 -14.79 -17.33 -4.41
CA CYS A 813 -13.60 -17.07 -5.22
C CYS A 813 -13.82 -15.90 -6.21
N ASN A 814 -13.83 -14.68 -5.68
CA ASN A 814 -14.30 -13.49 -6.40
C ASN A 814 -13.60 -13.28 -7.77
N GLY A 815 -12.28 -13.48 -7.87
CA GLY A 815 -11.57 -13.38 -9.15
C GLY A 815 -12.11 -14.32 -10.24
N LEU A 816 -12.56 -15.54 -9.90
CA LEU A 816 -13.24 -16.43 -10.85
C LEU A 816 -14.68 -15.99 -11.14
N GLN A 817 -15.38 -15.40 -10.16
CA GLN A 817 -16.69 -14.77 -10.38
C GLN A 817 -16.57 -13.65 -11.42
N HIS A 818 -15.59 -12.76 -11.28
CA HIS A 818 -15.32 -11.70 -12.27
C HIS A 818 -14.97 -12.27 -13.66
N TYR A 819 -14.11 -13.29 -13.77
CA TYR A 819 -13.81 -13.91 -15.08
C TYR A 819 -15.04 -14.59 -15.72
N ALA A 820 -15.82 -15.36 -14.95
CA ALA A 820 -17.02 -16.03 -15.46
C ALA A 820 -18.08 -15.03 -15.94
N ALA A 821 -18.22 -13.89 -15.23
CA ALA A 821 -19.11 -12.80 -15.64
C ALA A 821 -18.59 -12.06 -16.89
N LEU A 822 -17.30 -11.76 -17.00
CA LEU A 822 -16.71 -11.14 -18.20
C LEU A 822 -16.86 -12.03 -19.45
N GLY A 823 -16.54 -13.32 -19.31
CA GLY A 823 -16.59 -14.29 -20.41
C GLY A 823 -17.98 -14.86 -20.68
N ARG A 824 -18.98 -14.56 -19.85
CA ARG A 824 -20.31 -15.20 -19.85
C ARG A 824 -20.22 -16.74 -19.86
N ASP A 825 -19.32 -17.30 -19.06
CA ASP A 825 -19.08 -18.75 -18.96
C ASP A 825 -20.13 -19.41 -18.05
N ALA A 826 -21.08 -20.14 -18.62
CA ALA A 826 -22.16 -20.77 -17.86
C ALA A 826 -21.68 -21.92 -16.96
N HIS A 827 -20.63 -22.66 -17.34
CA HIS A 827 -20.09 -23.73 -16.51
C HIS A 827 -19.29 -23.14 -15.35
N GLY A 828 -18.41 -22.18 -15.66
CA GLY A 828 -17.65 -21.44 -14.66
C GLY A 828 -18.58 -20.73 -13.66
N ALA A 829 -19.60 -20.02 -14.14
CA ALA A 829 -20.59 -19.32 -13.33
C ALA A 829 -21.30 -20.23 -12.32
N ARG A 830 -21.56 -21.50 -12.68
CA ARG A 830 -22.12 -22.49 -11.76
C ARG A 830 -21.19 -22.77 -10.59
N GLN A 831 -19.92 -23.08 -10.88
CA GLN A 831 -18.92 -23.50 -9.88
C GLN A 831 -18.60 -22.41 -8.83
N VAL A 832 -18.87 -21.14 -9.17
CA VAL A 832 -18.60 -19.97 -8.33
C VAL A 832 -19.88 -19.22 -7.88
N ASN A 833 -21.01 -19.93 -7.85
CA ASN A 833 -22.29 -19.44 -7.31
C ASN A 833 -22.83 -18.15 -7.96
N LEU A 834 -22.56 -17.93 -9.26
CA LEU A 834 -23.24 -16.88 -10.05
C LEU A 834 -24.61 -17.33 -10.59
N LEU A 835 -24.84 -18.65 -10.67
CA LEU A 835 -26.16 -19.23 -10.92
C LEU A 835 -26.86 -19.54 -9.58
N PRO A 836 -28.19 -19.35 -9.49
CA PRO A 836 -28.96 -19.75 -8.33
C PRO A 836 -29.02 -21.28 -8.24
N GLU A 837 -28.69 -21.79 -7.06
CA GLU A 837 -28.65 -23.21 -6.71
C GLU A 837 -29.16 -23.35 -5.26
N ASP A 838 -29.80 -24.47 -4.90
CA ASP A 838 -30.30 -24.69 -3.53
C ASP A 838 -29.18 -24.87 -2.50
N ARG A 839 -27.98 -25.28 -2.97
CA ARG A 839 -26.79 -25.54 -2.16
C ARG A 839 -25.58 -24.79 -2.72
N PRO A 840 -24.66 -24.32 -1.85
CA PRO A 840 -23.43 -23.65 -2.28
C PRO A 840 -22.53 -24.62 -3.06
N GLN A 841 -22.15 -24.22 -4.27
CA GLN A 841 -21.14 -24.89 -5.07
C GLN A 841 -19.74 -24.56 -4.54
N ASP A 842 -18.81 -25.51 -4.68
CA ASP A 842 -17.49 -25.45 -4.05
C ASP A 842 -16.41 -25.79 -5.08
N VAL A 843 -16.03 -24.79 -5.90
CA VAL A 843 -15.00 -24.90 -6.95
C VAL A 843 -13.73 -25.64 -6.51
N TYR A 844 -13.30 -25.44 -5.26
CA TYR A 844 -12.12 -26.09 -4.70
C TYR A 844 -12.26 -27.62 -4.59
N SER A 845 -13.47 -28.10 -4.27
CA SER A 845 -13.79 -29.54 -4.26
C SER A 845 -14.00 -30.09 -5.67
N GLY A 846 -14.58 -29.30 -6.59
CA GLY A 846 -14.68 -29.67 -8.00
C GLY A 846 -13.29 -29.89 -8.62
N VAL A 847 -12.37 -28.95 -8.43
CA VAL A 847 -10.97 -29.08 -8.89
C VAL A 847 -10.27 -30.26 -8.20
N ALA A 848 -10.42 -30.45 -6.88
CA ALA A 848 -9.82 -31.60 -6.19
C ALA A 848 -10.29 -32.95 -6.79
N ALA A 849 -11.57 -33.08 -7.12
CA ALA A 849 -12.12 -34.28 -7.76
C ALA A 849 -11.58 -34.49 -9.19
N MET A 850 -11.37 -33.42 -9.96
CA MET A 850 -10.73 -33.51 -11.29
C MET A 850 -9.26 -33.93 -11.18
N VAL A 851 -8.50 -33.38 -10.22
CA VAL A 851 -7.12 -33.78 -9.98
C VAL A 851 -7.05 -35.26 -9.54
N GLU A 852 -7.96 -35.73 -8.68
CA GLU A 852 -8.04 -37.13 -8.27
C GLU A 852 -8.41 -38.08 -9.42
N ARG A 853 -9.31 -37.65 -10.33
CA ARG A 853 -9.64 -38.36 -11.57
C ARG A 853 -8.41 -38.56 -12.45
N GLU A 854 -7.59 -37.52 -12.63
CA GLU A 854 -6.35 -37.64 -13.42
C GLU A 854 -5.23 -38.40 -12.67
N ARG A 855 -5.14 -38.26 -11.34
CA ARG A 855 -4.24 -39.06 -10.48
C ARG A 855 -4.53 -40.55 -10.61
N THR A 856 -5.80 -40.94 -10.58
CA THR A 856 -6.22 -42.35 -10.72
C THR A 856 -5.79 -42.93 -12.08
N LYS A 857 -5.95 -42.16 -13.17
CA LYS A 857 -5.47 -42.57 -14.51
C LYS A 857 -3.95 -42.71 -14.56
N ASP A 858 -3.22 -41.74 -14.03
CA ASP A 858 -1.75 -41.77 -14.02
C ASP A 858 -1.20 -42.92 -13.15
N ALA A 859 -1.83 -43.19 -12.00
CA ALA A 859 -1.48 -44.31 -11.13
C ALA A 859 -1.69 -45.67 -11.82
N ALA A 860 -2.79 -45.82 -12.56
CA ALA A 860 -3.05 -46.99 -13.41
C ALA A 860 -2.05 -47.11 -14.58
N ASN A 861 -1.55 -45.99 -15.11
CA ASN A 861 -0.47 -45.94 -16.11
C ASN A 861 0.94 -46.11 -15.50
N GLY A 862 1.08 -46.46 -14.22
CA GLY A 862 2.36 -46.74 -13.57
C GLY A 862 3.15 -45.52 -13.08
N VAL A 863 2.54 -44.34 -13.00
CA VAL A 863 3.20 -43.13 -12.49
C VAL A 863 3.34 -43.22 -10.96
N ALA A 864 4.53 -43.55 -10.48
CA ALA A 864 4.82 -43.80 -9.05
C ALA A 864 4.34 -42.67 -8.11
N ILE A 865 4.57 -41.39 -8.46
CA ILE A 865 4.13 -40.27 -7.59
C ILE A 865 2.61 -40.13 -7.51
N ALA A 866 1.88 -40.56 -8.56
CA ALA A 866 0.42 -40.57 -8.56
C ALA A 866 -0.13 -41.70 -7.68
N GLN A 867 0.60 -42.81 -7.52
CA GLN A 867 0.27 -43.88 -6.58
C GLN A 867 0.47 -43.42 -5.13
N VAL A 868 1.62 -42.77 -4.82
CA VAL A 868 1.89 -42.19 -3.48
C VAL A 868 0.86 -41.14 -3.05
N LEU A 869 0.23 -40.45 -3.99
CA LEU A 869 -0.77 -39.41 -3.74
C LEU A 869 -2.20 -39.91 -3.43
N GLU A 870 -2.43 -41.22 -3.44
CA GLU A 870 -3.75 -41.80 -3.16
C GLU A 870 -4.28 -41.40 -1.77
N GLY A 871 -5.52 -40.88 -1.71
CA GLY A 871 -6.14 -40.41 -0.47
C GLY A 871 -5.67 -39.04 0.05
N PHE A 872 -4.62 -38.45 -0.53
CA PHE A 872 -4.05 -37.17 -0.08
C PHE A 872 -4.58 -35.93 -0.83
N ILE A 873 -5.33 -36.11 -1.92
CA ILE A 873 -5.88 -35.01 -2.73
C ILE A 873 -7.13 -34.41 -2.07
N LYS A 874 -6.91 -33.67 -0.98
CA LYS A 874 -7.95 -33.03 -0.15
C LYS A 874 -8.17 -31.57 -0.58
N ARG A 875 -9.39 -31.05 -0.41
CA ARG A 875 -9.76 -29.63 -0.68
C ARG A 875 -8.74 -28.63 -0.14
N LYS A 876 -8.26 -28.83 1.09
CA LYS A 876 -7.27 -27.95 1.76
C LYS A 876 -5.96 -27.82 0.96
N VAL A 877 -5.51 -28.90 0.31
CA VAL A 877 -4.25 -28.94 -0.45
C VAL A 877 -4.31 -28.06 -1.70
N VAL A 878 -5.42 -28.09 -2.44
CA VAL A 878 -5.58 -27.31 -3.68
C VAL A 878 -6.19 -25.91 -3.48
N LYS A 879 -6.88 -25.65 -2.35
CA LYS A 879 -7.62 -24.39 -2.11
C LYS A 879 -6.77 -23.15 -2.39
N GLN A 880 -5.59 -23.06 -1.78
CA GLN A 880 -4.74 -21.86 -1.88
C GLN A 880 -4.26 -21.63 -3.32
N THR A 881 -3.92 -22.69 -4.05
CA THR A 881 -3.48 -22.59 -5.44
C THR A 881 -4.61 -22.18 -6.36
N VAL A 882 -5.78 -22.82 -6.27
CA VAL A 882 -6.97 -22.42 -7.06
C VAL A 882 -7.33 -20.95 -6.82
N MET A 883 -7.33 -20.52 -5.56
CA MET A 883 -7.62 -19.13 -5.16
C MET A 883 -6.60 -18.12 -5.69
N THR A 884 -5.33 -18.49 -5.87
CA THR A 884 -4.25 -17.54 -6.20
C THR A 884 -3.75 -17.61 -7.64
N VAL A 885 -4.07 -18.67 -8.40
CA VAL A 885 -3.77 -18.77 -9.84
C VAL A 885 -4.49 -17.68 -10.64
N VAL A 886 -5.74 -17.36 -10.32
CA VAL A 886 -6.45 -16.23 -10.95
C VAL A 886 -5.84 -14.86 -10.66
N TYR A 887 -5.10 -14.77 -9.55
CA TYR A 887 -4.31 -13.60 -9.15
C TYR A 887 -2.83 -13.72 -9.59
N GLY A 888 -2.52 -14.58 -10.56
CA GLY A 888 -1.24 -14.58 -11.28
C GLY A 888 -0.11 -15.41 -10.66
N VAL A 889 -0.40 -16.29 -9.71
CA VAL A 889 0.62 -17.18 -9.12
C VAL A 889 1.27 -18.08 -10.18
N THR A 890 2.61 -18.09 -10.19
CA THR A 890 3.41 -18.94 -11.07
C THR A 890 3.33 -20.41 -10.66
N ARG A 891 3.75 -21.33 -11.54
CA ARG A 891 3.84 -22.76 -11.21
C ARG A 891 4.75 -23.02 -10.01
N PHE A 892 5.85 -22.27 -9.88
CA PHE A 892 6.74 -22.36 -8.72
C PHE A 892 6.07 -21.83 -7.44
N GLY A 893 5.38 -20.68 -7.49
CA GLY A 893 4.61 -20.18 -6.36
C GLY A 893 3.52 -21.15 -5.90
N ALA A 894 2.81 -21.77 -6.85
CA ALA A 894 1.84 -22.83 -6.58
C ALA A 894 2.48 -24.09 -5.99
N HIS A 895 3.69 -24.46 -6.45
CA HIS A 895 4.45 -25.61 -5.92
C HIS A 895 4.75 -25.41 -4.44
N LEU A 896 5.25 -24.23 -4.06
CA LEU A 896 5.52 -23.91 -2.65
C LEU A 896 4.27 -23.95 -1.77
N GLN A 897 3.12 -23.48 -2.29
CA GLN A 897 1.84 -23.54 -1.57
C GLN A 897 1.39 -24.99 -1.33
N ILE A 898 1.34 -25.82 -2.38
CA ILE A 898 0.95 -27.23 -2.27
C ILE A 898 1.94 -28.00 -1.39
N MET A 899 3.25 -27.76 -1.55
CA MET A 899 4.28 -28.38 -0.70
C MET A 899 4.08 -28.02 0.77
N LYS A 900 3.68 -26.78 1.10
CA LYS A 900 3.35 -26.42 2.49
C LYS A 900 2.19 -27.27 2.99
N GLN A 901 1.09 -27.35 2.24
CA GLN A 901 -0.08 -28.14 2.65
C GLN A 901 0.23 -29.64 2.78
N LEU A 902 1.14 -30.20 1.97
CA LEU A 902 1.60 -31.60 2.11
C LEU A 902 2.50 -31.81 3.33
N LYS A 903 3.34 -30.83 3.70
CA LYS A 903 4.16 -30.87 4.93
C LYS A 903 3.32 -30.78 6.20
N ASP A 904 2.16 -30.13 6.12
CA ASP A 904 1.19 -30.02 7.21
C ASP A 904 0.32 -31.30 7.37
N LEU A 905 0.58 -32.38 6.60
CA LEU A 905 -0.05 -33.69 6.73
C LEU A 905 0.91 -34.70 7.38
N GLU A 906 0.62 -35.10 8.62
CA GLU A 906 1.46 -36.02 9.41
C GLU A 906 1.61 -37.40 8.74
N ASP A 907 0.54 -37.90 8.12
CA ASP A 907 0.50 -39.22 7.46
C ASP A 907 1.17 -39.24 6.07
N PHE A 908 1.61 -38.09 5.52
CA PHE A 908 2.14 -38.02 4.16
C PHE A 908 3.66 -38.27 4.10
N PRO A 909 4.17 -39.13 3.19
CA PRO A 909 5.61 -39.39 3.02
C PRO A 909 6.41 -38.13 2.68
N GLN A 910 7.13 -37.58 3.66
CA GLN A 910 7.77 -36.26 3.57
C GLN A 910 8.90 -36.19 2.54
N GLU A 911 9.55 -37.31 2.23
CA GLU A 911 10.52 -37.48 1.16
C GLU A 911 9.92 -37.22 -0.24
N HIS A 912 8.62 -37.44 -0.42
CA HIS A 912 7.94 -37.27 -1.70
C HIS A 912 7.31 -35.88 -1.88
N CYS A 913 7.31 -35.02 -0.84
CA CYS A 913 6.68 -33.69 -0.87
C CYS A 913 7.02 -32.83 -2.09
N TRP A 914 8.29 -32.81 -2.55
CA TRP A 914 8.73 -31.98 -3.68
C TRP A 914 8.22 -32.48 -5.05
N ALA A 915 8.23 -33.80 -5.26
CA ALA A 915 7.73 -34.43 -6.48
C ALA A 915 6.20 -34.40 -6.53
N ALA A 916 5.56 -34.66 -5.39
CA ALA A 916 4.11 -34.62 -5.21
C ALA A 916 3.54 -33.23 -5.48
N SER A 917 4.14 -32.16 -4.92
CA SER A 917 3.68 -30.80 -5.20
C SER A 917 3.86 -30.41 -6.67
N HIS A 918 4.97 -30.78 -7.31
CA HIS A 918 5.16 -30.54 -8.75
C HIS A 918 4.07 -31.20 -9.60
N TYR A 919 3.80 -32.48 -9.35
CA TYR A 919 2.74 -33.24 -10.01
C TYR A 919 1.35 -32.60 -9.79
N LEU A 920 1.01 -32.27 -8.54
CA LEU A 920 -0.28 -31.68 -8.19
C LEU A 920 -0.46 -30.28 -8.81
N VAL A 921 0.58 -29.45 -8.90
CA VAL A 921 0.51 -28.17 -9.62
C VAL A 921 0.13 -28.38 -11.07
N GLN A 922 0.81 -29.28 -11.77
CA GLN A 922 0.55 -29.55 -13.19
C GLN A 922 -0.89 -30.01 -13.42
N ARG A 923 -1.38 -30.94 -12.60
CA ARG A 923 -2.77 -31.43 -12.69
C ARG A 923 -3.82 -30.40 -12.26
N THR A 924 -3.54 -29.56 -11.26
CA THR A 924 -4.42 -28.46 -10.83
C THR A 924 -4.58 -27.41 -11.93
N PHE A 925 -3.47 -26.98 -12.56
CA PHE A 925 -3.52 -26.01 -13.66
C PHE A 925 -4.29 -26.54 -14.87
N LEU A 926 -4.08 -27.81 -15.25
CA LEU A 926 -4.84 -28.44 -16.34
C LEU A 926 -6.34 -28.53 -16.02
N SER A 927 -6.69 -28.90 -14.78
CA SER A 927 -8.09 -28.97 -14.32
C SER A 927 -8.79 -27.61 -14.37
N LEU A 928 -8.09 -26.54 -14.00
CA LEU A 928 -8.61 -25.17 -14.11
C LEU A 928 -8.80 -24.73 -15.58
N GLN A 929 -7.91 -25.13 -16.48
CA GLN A 929 -8.03 -24.85 -17.92
C GLN A 929 -9.17 -25.63 -18.60
N GLU A 930 -9.45 -26.85 -18.14
CA GLU A 930 -10.62 -27.65 -18.56
C GLU A 930 -11.93 -27.03 -18.03
N MET A 931 -11.95 -26.57 -16.78
CA MET A 931 -13.15 -26.02 -16.13
C MET A 931 -13.54 -24.60 -16.59
N PHE A 932 -12.56 -23.74 -16.92
CA PHE A 932 -12.79 -22.31 -17.20
C PHE A 932 -12.20 -21.87 -18.55
N THR A 933 -12.86 -22.24 -19.64
CA THR A 933 -12.36 -22.01 -21.00
C THR A 933 -12.33 -20.52 -21.39
N ALA A 934 -13.41 -19.77 -21.13
CA ALA A 934 -13.47 -18.34 -21.45
C ALA A 934 -12.49 -17.51 -20.59
N THR A 935 -12.33 -17.87 -19.31
CA THR A 935 -11.31 -17.30 -18.41
C THR A 935 -9.91 -17.39 -19.01
N ARG A 936 -9.54 -18.55 -19.56
CA ARG A 936 -8.25 -18.77 -20.22
C ARG A 936 -8.07 -17.86 -21.43
N GLU A 937 -9.09 -17.73 -22.29
CA GLU A 937 -9.03 -16.87 -23.47
C GLU A 937 -8.86 -15.38 -23.11
N ILE A 938 -9.56 -14.90 -22.07
CA ILE A 938 -9.39 -13.54 -21.54
C ILE A 938 -7.97 -13.35 -20.97
N GLN A 939 -7.46 -14.30 -20.18
CA GLN A 939 -6.10 -14.24 -19.66
C GLN A 939 -5.04 -14.22 -20.78
N GLU A 940 -5.20 -15.05 -21.81
CA GLU A 940 -4.30 -15.11 -22.97
C GLU A 940 -4.35 -13.80 -23.80
N TRP A 941 -5.53 -13.20 -23.98
CA TRP A 941 -5.70 -11.91 -24.66
C TRP A 941 -5.06 -10.75 -23.89
N LEU A 942 -5.33 -10.63 -22.59
CA LEU A 942 -4.72 -9.62 -21.72
C LEU A 942 -3.19 -9.78 -21.72
N THR A 943 -2.67 -10.99 -21.46
CA THR A 943 -1.23 -11.28 -21.46
C THR A 943 -0.57 -10.92 -22.79
N SER A 944 -1.22 -11.23 -23.92
CA SER A 944 -0.71 -10.93 -25.26
C SER A 944 -0.68 -9.43 -25.55
N SER A 945 -1.72 -8.71 -25.14
CA SER A 945 -1.83 -7.26 -25.26
C SER A 945 -0.74 -6.55 -24.46
N ALA A 946 -0.61 -6.85 -23.17
CA ALA A 946 0.42 -6.30 -22.30
C ALA A 946 1.85 -6.56 -22.80
N LYS A 947 2.12 -7.79 -23.29
CA LYS A 947 3.41 -8.13 -23.90
C LYS A 947 3.72 -7.23 -25.09
N LEU A 948 2.77 -7.01 -26.00
CA LEU A 948 3.00 -6.21 -27.20
C LEU A 948 3.10 -4.71 -26.88
N ILE A 949 2.29 -4.18 -25.96
CA ILE A 949 2.39 -2.79 -25.48
C ILE A 949 3.80 -2.54 -24.92
N SER A 950 4.27 -3.37 -23.99
CA SER A 950 5.62 -3.21 -23.41
C SER A 950 6.76 -3.45 -24.40
N GLN A 951 6.59 -4.28 -25.43
CA GLN A 951 7.64 -4.57 -26.43
C GLN A 951 7.71 -3.54 -27.58
N VAL A 952 6.56 -3.08 -28.07
CA VAL A 952 6.45 -2.19 -29.26
C VAL A 952 6.38 -0.73 -28.81
N CYS A 953 5.41 -0.40 -27.94
CA CYS A 953 5.23 0.95 -27.43
C CYS A 953 6.30 1.33 -26.41
N GLY A 954 6.91 0.34 -25.73
CA GLY A 954 7.97 0.59 -24.75
C GLY A 954 7.48 1.33 -23.50
N GLN A 955 6.17 1.27 -23.27
CA GLN A 955 5.44 1.90 -22.17
C GLN A 955 4.88 0.81 -21.25
N PRO A 956 4.66 1.09 -19.95
CA PRO A 956 3.90 0.20 -19.09
C PRO A 956 2.43 0.14 -19.53
N VAL A 957 1.72 -0.91 -19.13
CA VAL A 957 0.28 -1.02 -19.38
C VAL A 957 -0.47 -0.02 -18.49
N GLU A 958 -1.42 0.67 -19.09
CA GLU A 958 -2.31 1.66 -18.48
C GLU A 958 -3.75 1.34 -18.89
N TRP A 959 -4.70 1.48 -17.97
CA TRP A 959 -6.15 1.42 -18.22
C TRP A 959 -6.92 2.31 -17.24
N VAL A 960 -8.23 2.41 -17.42
CA VAL A 960 -9.15 3.09 -16.49
C VAL A 960 -10.19 2.07 -16.03
N THR A 961 -10.53 2.06 -14.74
CA THR A 961 -11.59 1.18 -14.21
C THR A 961 -12.98 1.68 -14.63
N PRO A 962 -14.04 0.84 -14.57
CA PRO A 962 -15.41 1.30 -14.82
C PRO A 962 -15.89 2.44 -13.90
N LEU A 963 -15.25 2.63 -12.74
CA LEU A 963 -15.47 3.77 -11.83
C LEU A 963 -14.63 5.02 -12.14
N GLY A 964 -13.80 5.00 -13.18
CA GLY A 964 -12.98 6.14 -13.59
C GLY A 964 -11.57 6.20 -12.98
N LEU A 965 -11.15 5.26 -12.13
CA LEU A 965 -9.80 5.27 -11.57
C LEU A 965 -8.77 4.87 -12.64
N PRO A 966 -7.76 5.71 -12.98
CA PRO A 966 -6.67 5.30 -13.86
C PRO A 966 -5.68 4.39 -13.12
N VAL A 967 -5.18 3.37 -13.81
CA VAL A 967 -4.26 2.36 -13.27
C VAL A 967 -3.07 2.17 -14.21
N VAL A 968 -1.85 2.30 -13.69
CA VAL A 968 -0.57 2.13 -14.39
C VAL A 968 0.25 1.02 -13.71
N GLN A 969 0.76 0.06 -14.48
CA GLN A 969 1.64 -0.97 -13.95
C GLN A 969 3.07 -0.45 -13.68
N PRO A 970 3.57 -0.45 -12.42
CA PRO A 970 4.84 0.20 -12.06
C PRO A 970 6.10 -0.58 -12.46
N TYR A 971 5.99 -1.69 -13.20
CA TYR A 971 7.08 -2.64 -13.38
C TYR A 971 8.12 -2.21 -14.43
N HIS A 972 9.28 -1.74 -13.97
CA HIS A 972 10.39 -1.30 -14.81
C HIS A 972 11.66 -2.14 -14.57
N LYS A 973 12.70 -1.91 -15.39
CA LYS A 973 14.04 -2.50 -15.21
C LYS A 973 14.94 -1.55 -14.44
N ASN A 974 15.62 -2.06 -13.40
CA ASN A 974 16.57 -1.30 -12.59
C ASN A 974 17.64 -0.59 -13.44
N ALA A 975 17.95 0.65 -13.08
CA ALA A 975 19.06 1.42 -13.61
C ALA A 975 19.92 1.99 -12.48
N SER A 976 21.20 2.22 -12.77
CA SER A 976 22.06 3.08 -11.95
C SER A 976 21.83 4.53 -12.38
N VAL A 977 21.64 5.41 -11.40
CA VAL A 977 21.21 6.80 -11.57
C VAL A 977 22.07 7.68 -10.69
N ARG A 978 22.42 8.86 -11.20
CA ARG A 978 23.18 9.86 -10.45
C ARG A 978 22.25 10.92 -9.89
N SER A 979 22.43 11.28 -8.62
CA SER A 979 21.71 12.38 -7.99
C SER A 979 22.07 13.73 -8.64
N PRO A 980 21.09 14.58 -9.00
CA PRO A 980 21.34 15.97 -9.40
C PRO A 980 21.60 16.88 -8.18
N VAL A 981 21.29 16.43 -6.96
CA VAL A 981 21.58 17.12 -5.70
C VAL A 981 22.95 16.68 -5.18
N SER A 982 23.82 17.64 -4.87
CA SER A 982 25.13 17.34 -4.28
C SER A 982 25.04 17.07 -2.78
N PHE A 983 25.52 15.91 -2.37
CA PHE A 983 25.60 15.48 -0.97
C PHE A 983 26.90 15.90 -0.27
N GLY A 984 27.80 16.62 -0.96
CA GLY A 984 29.14 16.96 -0.49
C GLY A 984 30.19 15.87 -0.81
N ASP A 985 31.48 16.22 -0.72
CA ASP A 985 32.60 15.39 -1.21
C ASP A 985 32.70 13.99 -0.57
N ARG A 986 32.15 13.82 0.64
CA ARG A 986 32.21 12.57 1.40
C ARG A 986 31.13 11.56 1.00
N ILE A 987 30.12 11.96 0.23
CA ILE A 987 28.92 11.14 -0.01
C ILE A 987 28.74 10.90 -1.53
N PRO A 988 28.97 9.66 -2.01
CA PRO A 988 28.67 9.24 -3.38
C PRO A 988 27.26 9.64 -3.86
N GLN A 989 27.19 10.22 -5.05
CA GLN A 989 25.94 10.69 -5.69
C GLN A 989 25.20 9.59 -6.47
N ASP A 990 25.86 8.47 -6.78
CA ASP A 990 25.28 7.39 -7.58
C ASP A 990 24.48 6.43 -6.70
N TYR A 991 23.30 6.06 -7.18
CA TYR A 991 22.36 5.14 -6.51
C TYR A 991 21.67 4.23 -7.54
N TRP A 992 20.98 3.19 -7.06
CA TRP A 992 20.18 2.30 -7.91
C TRP A 992 18.69 2.58 -7.73
N SER A 993 17.93 2.61 -8.83
CA SER A 993 16.48 2.79 -8.82
C SER A 993 15.79 1.85 -9.80
N SER A 994 14.67 1.28 -9.36
CA SER A 994 13.84 0.30 -10.08
C SER A 994 12.51 0.86 -10.60
N PHE A 995 12.22 2.13 -10.33
CA PHE A 995 10.88 2.71 -10.49
C PHE A 995 10.87 4.12 -11.13
N GLU A 996 11.96 4.58 -11.75
CA GLU A 996 11.93 5.93 -12.33
C GLU A 996 11.07 5.99 -13.59
N MET A 997 10.31 7.07 -13.73
CA MET A 997 9.51 7.33 -14.92
C MET A 997 10.40 7.38 -16.17
N TYR A 998 9.88 6.85 -17.27
CA TYR A 998 10.59 6.64 -18.54
C TYR A 998 11.72 5.59 -18.50
N GLN A 999 11.93 4.83 -17.40
CA GLN A 999 12.73 3.60 -17.51
C GLN A 999 12.05 2.59 -18.46
N ARG A 1000 12.81 1.63 -19.00
CA ARG A 1000 12.23 0.57 -19.83
C ARG A 1000 11.32 -0.35 -18.99
N PRO A 1001 10.08 -0.64 -19.43
CA PRO A 1001 9.21 -1.59 -18.76
C PRO A 1001 9.83 -2.99 -18.67
N ASN A 1002 9.57 -3.69 -17.57
CA ASN A 1002 9.88 -5.11 -17.44
C ASN A 1002 8.75 -5.92 -18.11
N VAL A 1003 8.90 -6.19 -19.41
CA VAL A 1003 7.96 -6.94 -20.25
C VAL A 1003 7.43 -8.23 -19.59
N MET A 1004 8.27 -8.96 -18.84
CA MET A 1004 7.85 -10.21 -18.20
C MET A 1004 6.88 -9.95 -17.04
N LYS A 1005 7.19 -8.98 -16.17
CA LYS A 1005 6.29 -8.59 -15.07
C LYS A 1005 5.00 -7.96 -15.61
N GLN A 1006 5.11 -7.02 -16.57
CA GLN A 1006 3.96 -6.34 -17.20
C GLN A 1006 2.95 -7.36 -17.75
N LYS A 1007 3.39 -8.30 -18.60
CA LYS A 1007 2.50 -9.31 -19.20
C LYS A 1007 1.88 -10.25 -18.16
N ASN A 1008 2.66 -10.71 -17.18
CA ASN A 1008 2.21 -11.71 -16.19
C ASN A 1008 1.24 -11.10 -15.18
N ALA A 1009 1.48 -9.85 -14.78
CA ALA A 1009 0.69 -9.17 -13.77
C ALA A 1009 -0.51 -8.40 -14.36
N PHE A 1010 -0.68 -8.29 -15.68
CA PHE A 1010 -1.81 -7.53 -16.23
C PHE A 1010 -3.16 -8.22 -16.00
N PRO A 1011 -3.37 -9.51 -16.31
CA PRO A 1011 -4.61 -10.20 -15.97
C PRO A 1011 -5.02 -10.08 -14.48
N PRO A 1012 -4.16 -10.37 -13.48
CA PRO A 1012 -4.56 -10.28 -12.09
C PRO A 1012 -4.75 -8.85 -11.59
N ASN A 1013 -3.93 -7.88 -12.03
CA ASN A 1013 -4.13 -6.47 -11.66
C ASN A 1013 -5.45 -5.93 -12.23
N PHE A 1014 -5.83 -6.35 -13.45
CA PHE A 1014 -7.10 -5.96 -14.07
C PHE A 1014 -8.29 -6.49 -13.28
N ILE A 1015 -8.29 -7.78 -12.92
CA ILE A 1015 -9.34 -8.39 -12.09
C ILE A 1015 -9.43 -7.70 -10.72
N HIS A 1016 -8.30 -7.48 -10.04
CA HIS A 1016 -8.30 -6.72 -8.77
C HIS A 1016 -8.89 -5.31 -8.86
N SER A 1017 -8.77 -4.66 -10.03
CA SER A 1017 -9.40 -3.36 -10.26
C SER A 1017 -10.93 -3.47 -10.47
N LEU A 1018 -11.43 -4.62 -10.93
CA LEU A 1018 -12.86 -4.92 -10.98
C LEU A 1018 -13.40 -5.37 -9.61
N ASP A 1019 -12.67 -6.20 -8.86
CA ASP A 1019 -12.99 -6.56 -7.47
C ASP A 1019 -13.22 -5.28 -6.64
N SER A 1020 -12.29 -4.33 -6.75
CA SER A 1020 -12.39 -3.05 -6.04
C SER A 1020 -13.51 -2.17 -6.58
N SER A 1021 -13.74 -2.14 -7.89
CA SER A 1021 -14.86 -1.39 -8.47
C SER A 1021 -16.23 -1.90 -7.95
N HIS A 1022 -16.39 -3.21 -7.84
CA HIS A 1022 -17.60 -3.83 -7.27
C HIS A 1022 -17.76 -3.51 -5.78
N MET A 1023 -16.69 -3.60 -5.00
CA MET A 1023 -16.69 -3.22 -3.58
C MET A 1023 -17.04 -1.74 -3.38
N MET A 1024 -16.42 -0.83 -4.15
CA MET A 1024 -16.69 0.62 -4.07
C MET A 1024 -18.13 0.97 -4.47
N LEU A 1025 -18.67 0.35 -5.54
CA LEU A 1025 -20.09 0.48 -5.91
C LEU A 1025 -20.99 0.02 -4.76
N THR A 1026 -20.72 -1.17 -4.20
CA THR A 1026 -21.49 -1.72 -3.10
C THR A 1026 -21.44 -0.79 -1.89
N ALA A 1027 -20.28 -0.23 -1.53
CA ALA A 1027 -20.13 0.74 -0.45
C ALA A 1027 -21.01 2.00 -0.64
N LEU A 1028 -21.02 2.58 -1.84
CA LEU A 1028 -21.80 3.77 -2.19
C LEU A 1028 -23.32 3.52 -2.06
N PHE A 1029 -23.81 2.42 -2.66
CA PHE A 1029 -25.23 2.04 -2.60
C PHE A 1029 -25.66 1.60 -1.19
N CYS A 1030 -24.81 0.91 -0.42
CA CYS A 1030 -25.05 0.60 0.98
C CYS A 1030 -25.13 1.85 1.87
N HIS A 1031 -24.25 2.83 1.64
CA HIS A 1031 -24.30 4.10 2.37
C HIS A 1031 -25.61 4.86 2.08
N LYS A 1032 -26.04 4.94 0.82
CA LYS A 1032 -27.33 5.52 0.42
C LYS A 1032 -28.53 4.74 0.98
N ALA A 1033 -28.41 3.43 1.12
CA ALA A 1033 -29.40 2.58 1.79
C ALA A 1033 -29.51 2.83 3.31
N GLY A 1034 -28.55 3.53 3.92
CA GLY A 1034 -28.52 3.80 5.37
C GLY A 1034 -27.81 2.74 6.20
N ILE A 1035 -27.09 1.79 5.60
CA ILE A 1035 -26.43 0.69 6.33
C ILE A 1035 -24.92 0.94 6.51
N GLN A 1036 -24.34 0.45 7.60
CA GLN A 1036 -22.89 0.46 7.80
C GLN A 1036 -22.26 -0.59 6.87
N PHE A 1037 -21.25 -0.19 6.09
CA PHE A 1037 -20.49 -1.07 5.23
C PHE A 1037 -18.99 -0.97 5.56
N VAL A 1038 -18.32 -2.12 5.61
CA VAL A 1038 -16.86 -2.27 5.68
C VAL A 1038 -16.47 -3.44 4.78
N SER A 1039 -15.27 -3.40 4.19
CA SER A 1039 -14.73 -4.52 3.40
C SER A 1039 -13.36 -4.98 3.91
N VAL A 1040 -13.15 -6.30 3.85
CA VAL A 1040 -11.83 -6.95 3.78
C VAL A 1040 -11.72 -7.51 2.35
N HIS A 1041 -11.44 -6.62 1.39
CA HIS A 1041 -11.40 -6.93 -0.05
C HIS A 1041 -12.72 -7.54 -0.58
N ASP A 1042 -12.74 -8.84 -0.83
CA ASP A 1042 -13.85 -9.65 -1.33
C ASP A 1042 -14.83 -10.12 -0.23
N CYS A 1043 -14.52 -9.83 1.04
CA CYS A 1043 -15.40 -10.09 2.18
C CYS A 1043 -16.07 -8.80 2.66
N PHE A 1044 -17.41 -8.73 2.63
CA PHE A 1044 -18.20 -7.54 2.96
C PHE A 1044 -18.88 -7.69 4.32
N TRP A 1045 -18.82 -6.63 5.14
CA TRP A 1045 -19.22 -6.64 6.54
C TRP A 1045 -20.28 -5.57 6.81
N THR A 1046 -21.32 -5.94 7.55
CA THR A 1046 -22.41 -5.06 8.00
C THR A 1046 -22.99 -5.55 9.34
N HIS A 1047 -24.01 -4.88 9.88
CA HIS A 1047 -24.69 -5.34 11.11
C HIS A 1047 -25.65 -6.51 10.82
N PRO A 1048 -25.93 -7.40 11.79
CA PRO A 1048 -26.73 -8.62 11.53
C PRO A 1048 -28.14 -8.36 10.98
N ASN A 1049 -28.74 -7.21 11.31
CA ASN A 1049 -30.06 -6.80 10.85
C ASN A 1049 -30.09 -6.30 9.39
N THR A 1050 -28.93 -5.97 8.80
CA THR A 1050 -28.80 -5.32 7.49
C THR A 1050 -28.12 -6.21 6.43
N VAL A 1051 -27.77 -7.45 6.77
CA VAL A 1051 -27.13 -8.43 5.87
C VAL A 1051 -27.93 -8.68 4.59
N ASP A 1052 -29.25 -8.84 4.67
CA ASP A 1052 -30.09 -9.05 3.48
C ASP A 1052 -30.07 -7.84 2.53
N ILE A 1053 -30.03 -6.61 3.08
CA ILE A 1053 -29.94 -5.37 2.30
C ILE A 1053 -28.57 -5.29 1.61
N MET A 1054 -27.48 -5.54 2.36
CA MET A 1054 -26.13 -5.59 1.80
C MET A 1054 -25.99 -6.62 0.68
N ASN A 1055 -26.54 -7.82 0.87
CA ASN A 1055 -26.49 -8.89 -0.12
C ASN A 1055 -27.28 -8.54 -1.39
N LYS A 1056 -28.44 -7.90 -1.27
CA LYS A 1056 -29.19 -7.35 -2.41
C LYS A 1056 -28.35 -6.33 -3.17
N MET A 1057 -27.82 -5.31 -2.49
CA MET A 1057 -26.97 -4.28 -3.10
C MET A 1057 -25.74 -4.90 -3.78
N CYS A 1058 -25.06 -5.84 -3.12
CA CYS A 1058 -23.89 -6.54 -3.65
C CYS A 1058 -24.17 -7.21 -5.01
N ARG A 1059 -25.28 -7.96 -5.12
CA ARG A 1059 -25.70 -8.60 -6.38
C ARG A 1059 -26.09 -7.58 -7.43
N GLU A 1060 -26.89 -6.58 -7.08
CA GLU A 1060 -27.33 -5.51 -8.00
C GLU A 1060 -26.13 -4.75 -8.58
N GLN A 1061 -25.12 -4.43 -7.77
CA GLN A 1061 -23.91 -3.74 -8.23
C GLN A 1061 -22.96 -4.64 -9.03
N PHE A 1062 -22.86 -5.94 -8.73
CA PHE A 1062 -22.12 -6.88 -9.58
C PHE A 1062 -22.77 -7.00 -10.97
N VAL A 1063 -24.10 -7.10 -11.01
CA VAL A 1063 -24.87 -7.16 -12.27
C VAL A 1063 -24.77 -5.85 -13.04
N ALA A 1064 -24.85 -4.69 -12.37
CA ALA A 1064 -24.66 -3.39 -13.02
C ALA A 1064 -23.24 -3.28 -13.62
N LEU A 1065 -22.20 -3.55 -12.83
CA LEU A 1065 -20.81 -3.50 -13.27
C LEU A 1065 -20.55 -4.38 -14.50
N HIS A 1066 -20.95 -5.66 -14.45
CA HIS A 1066 -20.72 -6.60 -15.56
C HIS A 1066 -21.76 -6.53 -16.68
N SER A 1067 -22.74 -5.63 -16.60
CA SER A 1067 -23.61 -5.27 -17.74
C SER A 1067 -22.90 -4.30 -18.69
N GLU A 1068 -21.95 -3.50 -18.18
CA GLU A 1068 -21.07 -2.68 -19.01
C GLU A 1068 -20.25 -3.54 -19.98
N PRO A 1069 -19.94 -3.03 -21.18
CA PRO A 1069 -19.09 -3.71 -22.15
C PRO A 1069 -17.60 -3.55 -21.77
N ILE A 1070 -17.21 -4.09 -20.60
CA ILE A 1070 -15.90 -3.86 -19.95
C ILE A 1070 -14.72 -4.20 -20.88
N LEU A 1071 -14.74 -5.35 -21.55
CA LEU A 1071 -13.63 -5.79 -22.42
C LEU A 1071 -13.56 -4.95 -23.69
N GLU A 1072 -14.71 -4.51 -24.21
CA GLU A 1072 -14.81 -3.61 -25.35
C GLU A 1072 -14.31 -2.20 -25.00
N ASN A 1073 -14.71 -1.65 -23.86
CA ASN A 1073 -14.23 -0.36 -23.36
C ASN A 1073 -12.71 -0.38 -23.10
N LEU A 1074 -12.19 -1.47 -22.52
CA LEU A 1074 -10.76 -1.68 -22.37
C LEU A 1074 -10.05 -1.75 -23.74
N SER A 1075 -10.58 -2.53 -24.68
CA SER A 1075 -10.04 -2.63 -26.05
C SER A 1075 -9.98 -1.25 -26.73
N GLN A 1076 -11.06 -0.48 -26.68
CA GLN A 1076 -11.12 0.88 -27.24
C GLN A 1076 -10.09 1.81 -26.58
N TYR A 1077 -9.97 1.78 -25.25
CA TYR A 1077 -8.97 2.56 -24.53
C TYR A 1077 -7.53 2.16 -24.94
N LEU A 1078 -7.21 0.86 -24.97
CA LEU A 1078 -5.89 0.39 -25.34
C LEU A 1078 -5.54 0.72 -26.81
N VAL A 1079 -6.51 0.65 -27.73
CA VAL A 1079 -6.33 1.07 -29.13
C VAL A 1079 -6.11 2.59 -29.21
N GLY A 1080 -6.88 3.40 -28.48
CA GLY A 1080 -6.72 4.86 -28.47
C GLY A 1080 -5.41 5.34 -27.83
N LYS A 1081 -4.90 4.64 -26.82
CA LYS A 1081 -3.69 4.97 -26.06
C LYS A 1081 -2.41 4.42 -26.69
N PHE A 1082 -2.44 3.19 -27.19
CA PHE A 1082 -1.25 2.43 -27.63
C PHE A 1082 -1.29 1.97 -29.10
N GLY A 1083 -2.45 2.05 -29.76
CA GLY A 1083 -2.59 1.70 -31.16
C GLY A 1083 -1.97 2.75 -32.09
N TYR A 1084 -1.57 2.31 -33.29
CA TYR A 1084 -1.01 3.16 -34.33
C TYR A 1084 -2.07 3.50 -35.38
N ARG A 1085 -2.15 4.76 -35.80
CA ARG A 1085 -3.04 5.22 -36.89
C ARG A 1085 -2.52 4.73 -38.23
N ASP A 1086 -3.41 4.58 -39.23
CA ASP A 1086 -3.02 4.22 -40.60
C ASP A 1086 -1.97 5.16 -41.22
N SER A 1087 -1.94 6.44 -40.82
CA SER A 1087 -0.92 7.41 -41.22
C SER A 1087 0.47 7.16 -40.62
N GLU A 1088 0.56 6.40 -39.54
CA GLU A 1088 1.80 6.02 -38.85
C GLU A 1088 2.29 4.63 -39.28
N LEU A 1089 1.52 3.96 -40.14
CA LEU A 1089 1.78 2.65 -40.71
C LEU A 1089 2.35 2.82 -42.12
N LEU A 1090 3.68 2.72 -42.25
CA LEU A 1090 4.39 2.99 -43.51
C LEU A 1090 4.10 1.93 -44.60
N ARG A 1091 3.51 0.78 -44.23
CA ARG A 1091 3.22 -0.36 -45.11
C ARG A 1091 4.43 -0.86 -45.91
N ASP A 1092 5.64 -0.61 -45.38
CA ASP A 1092 6.94 -0.95 -45.98
C ASP A 1092 7.34 -2.43 -45.83
N GLY A 1093 6.59 -3.21 -45.04
CA GLY A 1093 6.86 -4.61 -44.77
C GLY A 1093 7.98 -4.87 -43.75
N SER A 1094 8.49 -3.85 -43.07
CA SER A 1094 9.51 -3.99 -42.02
C SER A 1094 8.98 -4.75 -40.79
N LEU A 1095 9.86 -5.39 -40.00
CA LEU A 1095 9.39 -6.05 -38.76
C LEU A 1095 8.80 -5.08 -37.74
N GLY A 1096 9.27 -3.82 -37.72
CA GLY A 1096 8.72 -2.80 -36.83
C GLY A 1096 7.27 -2.50 -37.19
N GLU A 1097 7.01 -2.31 -38.48
CA GLU A 1097 5.67 -2.14 -39.05
C GLU A 1097 4.77 -3.36 -38.81
N LEU A 1098 5.26 -4.58 -39.07
CA LEU A 1098 4.55 -5.82 -38.77
C LEU A 1098 4.24 -5.97 -37.27
N ALA A 1099 5.09 -5.47 -36.37
CA ALA A 1099 4.84 -5.48 -34.94
C ALA A 1099 3.76 -4.46 -34.52
N LYS A 1100 3.73 -3.26 -35.12
CA LYS A 1100 2.63 -2.28 -34.95
C LYS A 1100 1.29 -2.86 -35.41
N GLN A 1101 1.25 -3.42 -36.62
CA GLN A 1101 0.04 -4.03 -37.18
C GLN A 1101 -0.44 -5.22 -36.33
N LYS A 1102 0.49 -6.03 -35.80
CA LYS A 1102 0.16 -7.11 -34.87
C LYS A 1102 -0.38 -6.59 -33.54
N LEU A 1103 0.14 -5.47 -33.01
CA LEU A 1103 -0.40 -4.82 -31.82
C LEU A 1103 -1.85 -4.40 -32.05
N ASN A 1104 -2.11 -3.56 -33.06
CA ASN A 1104 -3.47 -3.10 -33.39
C ASN A 1104 -4.45 -4.27 -33.52
N ARG A 1105 -4.04 -5.34 -34.24
CA ARG A 1105 -4.85 -6.55 -34.38
C ARG A 1105 -5.15 -7.22 -33.04
N ILE A 1106 -4.15 -7.48 -32.20
CA ILE A 1106 -4.34 -8.17 -30.92
C ILE A 1106 -5.22 -7.34 -29.97
N LEU A 1107 -5.04 -6.02 -29.92
CA LEU A 1107 -5.88 -5.14 -29.09
C LEU A 1107 -7.36 -5.24 -29.49
N THR A 1108 -7.67 -5.37 -30.78
CA THR A 1108 -9.05 -5.53 -31.29
C THR A 1108 -9.61 -6.96 -31.25
N GLN A 1109 -8.80 -7.99 -30.96
CA GLN A 1109 -9.22 -9.39 -30.93
C GLN A 1109 -9.80 -9.79 -29.56
N ILE A 1110 -10.93 -9.17 -29.20
CA ILE A 1110 -11.66 -9.45 -27.96
C ILE A 1110 -12.18 -10.91 -27.97
N PRO A 1111 -12.03 -11.67 -26.87
CA PRO A 1111 -12.63 -13.01 -26.73
C PRO A 1111 -14.16 -13.00 -26.88
N GLN A 1112 -14.72 -14.11 -27.38
CA GLN A 1112 -16.17 -14.24 -27.52
C GLN A 1112 -16.84 -14.49 -26.17
N LYS A 1113 -18.02 -13.90 -25.95
CA LYS A 1113 -18.85 -14.11 -24.77
C LYS A 1113 -19.66 -15.40 -24.96
N GLY A 1114 -19.71 -16.24 -23.91
CA GLY A 1114 -20.55 -17.43 -23.81
C GLY A 1114 -22.03 -17.13 -23.52
N SER A 1115 -22.75 -18.14 -23.05
CA SER A 1115 -24.21 -18.14 -22.91
C SER A 1115 -24.76 -17.82 -21.50
N PHE A 1116 -23.92 -17.46 -20.52
CA PHE A 1116 -24.39 -17.15 -19.18
C PHE A 1116 -25.23 -15.85 -19.15
N GLU A 1117 -26.44 -15.93 -18.59
CA GLU A 1117 -27.28 -14.76 -18.34
C GLU A 1117 -26.96 -14.11 -17.00
N LEU A 1118 -26.36 -12.92 -17.02
CA LEU A 1118 -25.90 -12.21 -15.83
C LEU A 1118 -27.00 -11.90 -14.81
N LYS A 1119 -28.26 -11.77 -15.23
CA LYS A 1119 -29.39 -11.48 -14.34
C LYS A 1119 -29.60 -12.54 -13.26
N ASN A 1120 -29.20 -13.79 -13.54
CA ASN A 1120 -29.30 -14.92 -12.60
C ASN A 1120 -28.54 -14.69 -11.28
N VAL A 1121 -27.55 -13.77 -11.26
CA VAL A 1121 -26.81 -13.42 -10.04
C VAL A 1121 -27.72 -12.76 -8.98
N LEU A 1122 -28.79 -12.05 -9.38
CA LEU A 1122 -29.72 -11.38 -8.46
C LEU A 1122 -30.39 -12.37 -7.50
N ASP A 1123 -30.75 -13.55 -8.02
CA ASP A 1123 -31.42 -14.62 -7.28
C ASP A 1123 -30.44 -15.61 -6.63
N SER A 1124 -29.13 -15.48 -6.87
CA SER A 1124 -28.12 -16.38 -6.30
C SER A 1124 -27.88 -16.09 -4.81
N VAL A 1125 -28.37 -16.98 -3.96
CA VAL A 1125 -28.20 -16.91 -2.49
C VAL A 1125 -26.73 -17.04 -2.09
N TYR A 1126 -25.94 -17.87 -2.77
CA TYR A 1126 -24.56 -18.22 -2.38
C TYR A 1126 -23.47 -17.45 -3.14
N PHE A 1127 -23.85 -16.44 -3.94
CA PHE A 1127 -22.91 -15.55 -4.61
C PHE A 1127 -21.90 -14.94 -3.62
N PHE A 1128 -22.43 -14.36 -2.54
CA PHE A 1128 -21.74 -13.94 -1.32
C PHE A 1128 -22.52 -14.54 -0.14
N SER A 1129 -21.88 -15.31 0.76
CA SER A 1129 -22.58 -16.02 1.88
C SER A 1129 -21.70 -16.35 3.10
#